data_AF-A0A8T0EVN4-F1
#
_entry.id   AF-A0A8T0EVN4-F1
#
_cell.length_a   1.000
_cell.length_b   1.000
_cell.length_c   1.000
_cell.angle_alpha   90.00
_cell.angle_beta   90.00
_cell.angle_gamma   90.00
#
_symmetry.space_group_name_H-M   'P 1'
#
loop_
_entity.id
_entity.type
_entity.pdbx_description
1 polymer ?
#
loop_
_entity_poly.entity_id
_entity_poly.type
_entity_poly.pdbx_seq_one_letter_code
_entity_poly.pdbx_strand_id
1 'polypeptide(L)'
;MEELSETNSAEISRPETLFSLHINSVPDVLLLDIFSRLNFEELCMCSRVCQKWHVLAKDFSLRKRITVRRPLKSGQFLSLIKYHFTQFLEEFKLLKPCGQESLLSVKRNVLWKLSNKSTNLKKLVLMSCSLSVVSLEDLPSSLEHLSIRGSEIFPDVFFGLNPNMFVPHLVCLDIGGVSNFLTSQDLHVFSKLKSLRALYLEGCFRINNGGIDSIIDILPQLEVLDVEGTDISNEGALTIFNHCTNVRDLFIGHTSIDDLAFARVKTHILPHLRSFCVRNTNISSMGLHSFLLHHLSMHKLVVRANFDCSGSCKCFSIGERQLAEACYHSNRTGSNLSYIGENMEENGCANDFDISLEEAARLKDAFKDKNFLKLFQEYLEDVNSADSKQAYEEEIISLEKERGFEVKFIHPDPVYVMKFINDNRKIFINICRNQYVCEPTFEKKNAGTEWKIPVILSKPRQDVDKKKAKCTVLDVMFHPKAIELAQKNSRFKGIVEDTARTTIRDQFGIDLSSQTAIYPKLKYKGKAPPVVLRKSLQSKKEEYVCEPIEDYVKHLLPEAKETKHAVPRNKEPKYCVKYRDILDLKDYSLMGYTDKTAPKEIIVEVQLPQVQRANDVELDILERKLTLKSSPGVSHSYSLDLDLSYAIDTNAGAAKFDKSKKVLTVILPIKERGMPKEILSGAKDETIK
;
A
#
# COMPACT_ATOMS: atom_id res chain seq x y z
N MET A 1 62.09 9.66 38.36
CA MET A 1 61.50 10.20 37.10
C MET A 1 61.80 9.22 35.98
N GLU A 2 61.68 7.90 36.15
CA GLU A 2 60.48 7.07 36.43
C GLU A 2 59.45 7.09 35.31
N GLU A 3 59.81 6.34 34.26
CA GLU A 3 58.88 5.49 33.52
C GLU A 3 58.08 4.64 34.52
N LEU A 4 56.76 4.81 34.53
CA LEU A 4 55.86 3.93 35.28
C LEU A 4 55.19 2.95 34.32
N SER A 5 55.75 1.75 34.37
CA SER A 5 55.17 0.46 34.06
C SER A 5 53.86 0.18 34.83
N GLU A 6 53.01 -0.62 34.19
CA GLU A 6 52.11 -1.63 34.79
C GLU A 6 51.04 -1.17 35.81
N THR A 7 49.77 -1.48 35.52
CA THR A 7 49.07 -2.60 36.19
C THR A 7 47.60 -2.73 35.77
N ASN A 8 47.20 -3.99 35.58
CA ASN A 8 45.87 -4.57 35.77
C ASN A 8 44.75 -4.24 34.77
N SER A 9 44.78 -5.01 33.68
CA SER A 9 43.59 -5.56 33.01
C SER A 9 42.71 -6.33 34.00
N ALA A 10 41.78 -5.62 34.66
CA ALA A 10 40.61 -6.26 35.25
C ALA A 10 39.59 -6.49 34.13
N GLU A 11 39.40 -7.76 33.77
CA GLU A 11 38.27 -8.24 32.98
C GLU A 11 36.96 -7.77 33.63
N ILE A 12 36.37 -6.70 33.11
CA ILE A 12 34.96 -6.41 33.36
C ILE A 12 34.18 -7.40 32.50
N SER A 13 33.84 -8.53 33.13
CA SER A 13 32.82 -9.46 32.69
C SER A 13 31.59 -8.68 32.21
N ARG A 14 31.36 -8.67 30.90
CA ARG A 14 30.11 -8.16 30.32
C ARG A 14 28.97 -9.00 30.90
N PRO A 15 27.93 -8.41 31.51
CA PRO A 15 26.73 -9.15 31.85
C PRO A 15 25.98 -9.49 30.55
N GLU A 16 26.32 -10.65 29.98
CA GLU A 16 25.47 -11.35 29.03
C GLU A 16 24.21 -11.79 29.77
N THR A 17 23.11 -11.02 29.73
CA THR A 17 21.70 -11.53 29.86
C THR A 17 20.58 -10.48 29.88
N LEU A 18 20.83 -9.18 29.73
CA LEU A 18 19.75 -8.19 29.65
C LEU A 18 19.65 -7.58 28.26
N PHE A 19 18.44 -7.60 27.69
CA PHE A 19 18.01 -7.00 26.42
C PHE A 19 18.22 -7.81 25.12
N SER A 20 17.18 -8.57 24.76
CA SER A 20 16.75 -8.60 23.36
C SER A 20 15.22 -8.77 23.28
N LEU A 21 14.48 -7.70 23.61
CA LEU A 21 13.09 -7.61 23.16
C LEU A 21 13.15 -7.48 21.63
N HIS A 22 13.00 -8.61 20.94
CA HIS A 22 13.01 -8.64 19.49
C HIS A 22 11.65 -8.16 19.01
N ILE A 23 11.56 -7.20 18.09
CA ILE A 23 10.31 -6.65 17.53
C ILE A 23 9.28 -7.71 17.06
N ASN A 24 9.73 -8.94 16.83
CA ASN A 24 8.89 -10.09 16.50
C ASN A 24 8.05 -10.62 17.68
N SER A 25 8.37 -10.24 18.92
CA SER A 25 7.62 -10.61 20.12
C SER A 25 6.40 -9.73 20.37
N VAL A 26 6.29 -8.58 19.68
CA VAL A 26 5.13 -7.69 19.76
C VAL A 26 3.96 -8.32 19.00
N PRO A 27 2.74 -8.42 19.59
CA PRO A 27 1.55 -8.88 18.88
C PRO A 27 1.27 -8.11 17.60
N ASP A 28 0.78 -8.80 16.56
CA ASP A 28 0.49 -8.22 15.24
C ASP A 28 -0.48 -7.05 15.33
N VAL A 29 -1.46 -7.18 16.22
CA VAL A 29 -2.43 -6.15 16.58
C VAL A 29 -1.78 -4.83 17.01
N LEU A 30 -0.83 -4.87 17.95
CA LEU A 30 -0.20 -3.65 18.44
C LEU A 30 0.66 -3.02 17.35
N LEU A 31 1.28 -3.84 16.51
CA LEU A 31 1.99 -3.36 15.32
C LEU A 31 1.05 -2.73 14.31
N LEU A 32 -0.16 -3.26 14.12
CA LEU A 32 -1.19 -2.63 13.27
C LEU A 32 -1.68 -1.30 13.85
N ASP A 33 -1.90 -1.21 15.17
CA ASP A 33 -2.24 0.07 15.81
C ASP A 33 -1.12 1.10 15.64
N ILE A 34 0.14 0.71 15.86
CA ILE A 34 1.30 1.56 15.61
C ILE A 34 1.35 1.98 14.13
N PHE A 35 1.21 1.03 13.22
CA PHE A 35 1.26 1.29 11.78
C PHE A 35 0.09 2.14 11.29
N SER A 36 -1.07 2.11 11.95
CA SER A 36 -2.22 2.93 11.60
C SER A 36 -1.96 4.43 11.75
N ARG A 37 -0.92 4.80 12.52
CA ARG A 37 -0.47 6.18 12.75
C ARG A 37 0.61 6.62 11.76
N LEU A 38 1.12 5.70 10.92
CA LEU A 38 2.17 5.96 9.94
C LEU A 38 1.56 6.33 8.59
N ASN A 39 2.25 7.21 7.86
CA ASN A 39 1.85 7.55 6.50
C ASN A 39 2.21 6.42 5.50
N PHE A 40 1.68 6.54 4.27
CA PHE A 40 1.88 5.52 3.24
C PHE A 40 3.36 5.24 2.91
N GLU A 41 4.21 6.28 2.92
CA GLU A 41 5.64 6.15 2.62
C GLU A 41 6.37 5.41 3.74
N GLU A 42 6.06 5.74 4.99
CA GLU A 42 6.55 5.05 6.18
C GLU A 42 6.11 3.60 6.25
N LEU A 43 4.86 3.30 5.91
CA LEU A 43 4.39 1.93 5.80
C LEU A 43 5.18 1.15 4.74
N CYS A 44 5.51 1.79 3.62
CA CYS A 44 6.38 1.19 2.62
C CYS A 44 7.79 0.93 3.18
N MET A 45 8.34 1.84 4.00
CA MET A 45 9.61 1.61 4.70
C MET A 45 9.52 0.46 5.72
N CYS A 46 8.46 0.42 6.52
CA CYS A 46 8.20 -0.66 7.48
C CYS A 46 8.15 -2.02 6.79
N SER A 47 7.59 -2.07 5.59
CA SER A 47 7.51 -3.30 4.80
C SER A 47 8.87 -3.91 4.41
N ARG A 48 9.97 -3.17 4.62
CA ARG A 48 11.34 -3.58 4.31
C ARG A 48 12.12 -4.09 5.53
N VAL A 49 11.57 -3.95 6.74
CA VAL A 49 12.28 -4.24 8.00
C VAL A 49 12.42 -5.75 8.22
N CYS A 50 11.31 -6.48 8.18
CA CYS A 50 11.29 -7.93 8.31
C CYS A 50 10.04 -8.53 7.64
N GLN A 51 9.98 -9.86 7.48
CA GLN A 51 8.85 -10.52 6.84
C GLN A 51 7.51 -10.27 7.56
N LYS A 52 7.52 -10.18 8.89
CA LYS A 52 6.31 -9.88 9.68
C LYS A 52 5.81 -8.46 9.39
N TRP A 53 6.70 -7.47 9.44
CA TRP A 53 6.36 -6.09 9.11
C TRP A 53 5.97 -5.92 7.65
N HIS A 54 6.56 -6.69 6.73
CA HIS A 54 6.16 -6.73 5.33
C HIS A 54 4.69 -7.10 5.14
N VAL A 55 4.22 -8.12 5.85
CA VAL A 55 2.82 -8.57 5.79
C VAL A 55 1.92 -7.53 6.46
N LEU A 56 2.26 -7.09 7.68
CA LEU A 56 1.42 -6.18 8.45
C LEU A 56 1.30 -4.79 7.80
N ALA A 57 2.40 -4.23 7.27
CA ALA A 57 2.35 -2.93 6.60
C ALA A 57 1.53 -2.98 5.29
N LYS A 58 1.19 -4.16 4.79
CA LYS A 58 0.33 -4.35 3.61
C LYS A 58 -1.12 -4.70 3.98
N ASP A 59 -1.45 -4.71 5.26
CA ASP A 59 -2.81 -4.98 5.72
C ASP A 59 -3.81 -3.97 5.13
N PHE A 60 -4.99 -4.45 4.73
CA PHE A 60 -5.99 -3.64 4.06
C PHE A 60 -6.50 -2.50 4.94
N SER A 61 -6.51 -2.66 6.26
CA SER A 61 -6.93 -1.62 7.20
C SER A 61 -6.05 -0.38 7.14
N LEU A 62 -4.77 -0.56 6.79
CA LEU A 62 -3.76 0.49 6.64
C LEU A 62 -3.74 1.11 5.23
N ARG A 63 -4.50 0.55 4.29
CA ARG A 63 -4.51 0.96 2.87
C ARG A 63 -5.80 1.64 2.44
N LYS A 64 -6.64 2.05 3.38
CA LYS A 64 -7.84 2.86 3.11
C LYS A 64 -7.52 4.22 2.51
N ARG A 65 -6.39 4.80 2.90
CA ARG A 65 -5.93 6.12 2.43
C ARG A 65 -4.49 6.00 1.93
N ILE A 66 -4.25 6.36 0.68
CA ILE A 66 -2.92 6.35 0.07
C ILE A 66 -2.61 7.77 -0.40
N THR A 67 -1.56 8.37 0.15
CA THR A 67 -1.03 9.65 -0.31
C THR A 67 0.40 9.46 -0.79
N VAL A 68 0.69 9.94 -1.99
CA VAL A 68 2.02 9.92 -2.60
C VAL A 68 2.44 11.37 -2.86
N ARG A 69 3.57 11.78 -2.26
CA ARG A 69 4.12 13.14 -2.38
C ARG A 69 5.33 13.21 -3.32
N ARG A 70 5.78 12.06 -3.83
CA ARG A 70 6.99 11.93 -4.63
C ARG A 70 6.70 11.79 -6.12
N PRO A 71 7.63 12.23 -6.99
CA PRO A 71 7.46 12.16 -8.43
C PRO A 71 7.26 10.72 -8.87
N LEU A 72 6.18 10.47 -9.60
CA LEU A 72 5.90 9.18 -10.20
C LEU A 72 6.14 9.22 -11.71
N LYS A 73 6.70 8.14 -12.24
CA LYS A 73 6.67 7.79 -13.66
C LYS A 73 5.42 6.94 -13.95
N SER A 74 4.98 6.85 -15.21
CA SER A 74 3.76 6.09 -15.56
C SER A 74 3.82 4.61 -15.16
N GLY A 75 4.97 3.94 -15.30
CA GLY A 75 5.14 2.54 -14.85
C GLY A 75 5.09 2.37 -13.32
N GLN A 76 5.50 3.41 -12.59
CA GLN A 76 5.46 3.45 -11.13
C GLN A 76 4.02 3.60 -10.63
N PHE A 77 3.20 4.42 -11.28
CA PHE A 77 1.78 4.53 -10.94
C PHE A 77 1.03 3.20 -11.18
N LEU A 78 1.30 2.51 -12.30
CA LEU A 78 0.75 1.17 -12.53
C LEU A 78 1.18 0.15 -11.47
N SER A 79 2.43 0.22 -11.03
CA SER A 79 2.95 -0.65 -9.97
C SER A 79 2.26 -0.37 -8.64
N LEU A 80 1.99 0.90 -8.33
CA LEU A 80 1.24 1.30 -7.15
C LEU A 80 -0.16 0.66 -7.14
N ILE A 81 -0.89 0.78 -8.26
CA ILE A 81 -2.20 0.15 -8.41
C ILE A 81 -2.08 -1.37 -8.25
N LYS A 82 -1.11 -2.01 -8.93
CA LYS A 82 -0.95 -3.47 -8.91
C LYS A 82 -0.66 -4.01 -7.52
N TYR A 83 0.18 -3.37 -6.72
CA TYR A 83 0.71 -3.94 -5.47
C TYR A 83 0.12 -3.36 -4.19
N HIS A 84 -0.49 -2.18 -4.22
CA HIS A 84 -0.95 -1.49 -3.01
C HIS A 84 -2.44 -1.20 -2.99
N PHE A 85 -3.09 -1.09 -4.14
CA PHE A 85 -4.51 -0.76 -4.18
C PHE A 85 -5.34 -2.02 -3.93
N THR A 86 -6.47 -1.83 -3.26
CA THR A 86 -7.44 -2.88 -2.93
C THR A 86 -8.85 -2.31 -3.10
N GLN A 87 -9.86 -3.18 -3.08
CA GLN A 87 -11.26 -2.75 -3.11
C GLN A 87 -11.65 -1.86 -1.91
N PHE A 88 -10.86 -1.86 -0.83
CA PHE A 88 -11.10 -1.08 0.38
C PHE A 88 -10.43 0.30 0.37
N LEU A 89 -9.74 0.66 -0.72
CA LEU A 89 -9.17 1.99 -0.87
C LEU A 89 -10.31 3.03 -1.01
N GLU A 90 -10.38 3.96 -0.07
CA GLU A 90 -11.41 5.01 0.00
C GLU A 90 -10.87 6.36 -0.50
N GLU A 91 -9.58 6.63 -0.31
CA GLU A 91 -8.93 7.89 -0.71
C GLU A 91 -7.56 7.64 -1.34
N PHE A 92 -7.34 8.19 -2.55
CA PHE A 92 -6.05 8.23 -3.20
C PHE A 92 -5.67 9.67 -3.54
N LYS A 93 -4.47 10.07 -3.11
CA LYS A 93 -3.87 11.37 -3.42
C LYS A 93 -2.51 11.20 -4.07
N LEU A 94 -2.39 11.76 -5.26
CA LEU A 94 -1.11 12.03 -5.91
C LEU A 94 -0.89 13.53 -5.88
N LEU A 95 0.01 13.96 -4.99
CA LEU A 95 0.34 15.38 -4.78
C LEU A 95 1.57 15.74 -5.62
N LYS A 96 1.63 17.01 -6.06
CA LYS A 96 2.79 17.50 -6.82
C LYS A 96 4.04 17.53 -5.93
N PRO A 97 5.16 16.94 -6.35
CA PRO A 97 6.43 17.10 -5.64
C PRO A 97 6.99 18.51 -5.89
N CYS A 98 7.52 19.12 -4.83
CA CYS A 98 8.26 20.39 -4.93
C CYS A 98 9.41 20.26 -5.96
N GLY A 99 9.49 21.20 -6.91
CA GLY A 99 10.59 21.29 -7.89
C GLY A 99 10.50 20.41 -9.14
N GLN A 100 9.39 19.69 -9.39
CA GLN A 100 9.22 18.95 -10.65
C GLN A 100 8.52 19.81 -11.73
N GLU A 101 9.19 20.00 -12.86
CA GLU A 101 8.63 20.73 -14.02
C GLU A 101 7.77 19.85 -14.94
N SER A 102 8.10 18.57 -15.08
CA SER A 102 7.39 17.67 -15.99
C SER A 102 6.16 17.04 -15.35
N LEU A 103 5.02 17.16 -16.03
CA LEU A 103 3.76 16.55 -15.62
C LEU A 103 3.79 15.02 -15.80
N LEU A 104 3.19 14.29 -14.87
CA LEU A 104 2.94 12.86 -15.05
C LEU A 104 1.82 12.68 -16.09
N SER A 105 2.13 12.05 -17.22
CA SER A 105 1.12 11.60 -18.17
C SER A 105 0.38 10.37 -17.62
N VAL A 106 -0.91 10.53 -17.34
CA VAL A 106 -1.82 9.47 -16.89
C VAL A 106 -2.68 9.05 -18.08
N LYS A 107 -2.60 7.77 -18.43
CA LYS A 107 -3.34 7.19 -19.56
C LYS A 107 -4.66 6.58 -19.09
N ARG A 108 -5.65 6.55 -19.99
CA ARG A 108 -6.97 5.90 -19.79
C ARG A 108 -6.89 4.51 -19.16
N ASN A 109 -6.00 3.65 -19.65
CA ASN A 109 -5.84 2.28 -19.13
C ASN A 109 -5.34 2.21 -17.68
N VAL A 110 -4.67 3.25 -17.17
CA VAL A 110 -4.21 3.32 -15.78
C VAL A 110 -5.40 3.58 -14.86
N LEU A 111 -6.25 4.55 -15.23
CA LEU A 111 -7.43 4.92 -14.45
C LEU A 111 -8.51 3.84 -14.51
N TRP A 112 -8.70 3.21 -15.66
CA TRP A 112 -9.58 2.04 -15.78
C TRP A 112 -9.15 0.90 -14.83
N LYS A 113 -7.84 0.61 -14.73
CA LYS A 113 -7.32 -0.38 -13.77
C LYS A 113 -7.54 0.03 -12.33
N LEU A 114 -7.39 1.32 -12.02
CA LEU A 114 -7.67 1.89 -10.70
C LEU A 114 -9.15 1.72 -10.34
N SER A 115 -10.05 2.08 -11.27
CA SER A 115 -11.50 1.99 -11.13
C SER A 115 -11.96 0.56 -10.84
N ASN A 116 -11.47 -0.42 -11.61
CA ASN A 116 -11.81 -1.83 -11.40
C ASN A 116 -11.26 -2.41 -10.10
N LYS A 117 -10.11 -1.93 -9.64
CA LYS A 117 -9.46 -2.48 -8.44
C LYS A 117 -9.93 -1.82 -7.14
N SER A 118 -10.34 -0.55 -7.21
CA SER A 118 -10.67 0.30 -6.06
C SER A 118 -12.13 0.75 -6.15
N THR A 119 -13.05 -0.21 -6.09
CA THR A 119 -14.48 0.03 -6.31
C THR A 119 -15.13 0.91 -5.26
N ASN A 120 -14.56 1.01 -4.05
CA ASN A 120 -15.03 1.89 -2.98
C ASN A 120 -14.29 3.24 -2.93
N LEU A 121 -13.57 3.62 -3.98
CA LEU A 121 -12.81 4.88 -4.00
C LEU A 121 -13.75 6.08 -4.03
N LYS A 122 -13.78 6.83 -2.93
CA LYS A 122 -14.62 8.03 -2.77
C LYS A 122 -13.88 9.31 -3.10
N LYS A 123 -12.57 9.37 -2.87
CA LYS A 123 -11.77 10.57 -3.09
C LYS A 123 -10.54 10.30 -3.94
N LEU A 124 -10.41 11.05 -5.02
CA LEU A 124 -9.31 10.96 -5.96
C LEU A 124 -8.71 12.36 -6.16
N VAL A 125 -7.43 12.50 -5.85
CA VAL A 125 -6.66 13.73 -6.07
C VAL A 125 -5.50 13.41 -7.01
N LEU A 126 -5.47 14.05 -8.18
CA LEU A 126 -4.41 13.95 -9.19
C LEU A 126 -3.90 15.36 -9.48
N MET A 127 -2.94 15.84 -8.68
CA MET A 127 -2.39 17.18 -8.87
C MET A 127 -1.34 17.20 -9.97
N SER A 128 -1.36 18.24 -10.81
CA SER A 128 -0.35 18.49 -11.84
C SER A 128 -0.01 17.28 -12.71
N CYS A 129 -1.07 16.64 -13.22
CA CYS A 129 -0.98 15.54 -14.16
C CYS A 129 -1.36 15.99 -15.57
N SER A 130 -0.87 15.28 -16.60
CA SER A 130 -1.41 15.40 -17.95
C SER A 130 -2.48 14.32 -18.13
N LEU A 131 -3.73 14.77 -18.30
CA LEU A 131 -4.97 13.98 -18.39
C LEU A 131 -5.64 14.15 -19.76
N SER A 132 -4.89 14.54 -20.79
CA SER A 132 -5.40 14.92 -22.12
C SER A 132 -6.23 13.84 -22.84
N VAL A 133 -6.11 12.56 -22.47
CA VAL A 133 -6.81 11.44 -23.11
C VAL A 133 -7.75 10.70 -22.15
N VAL A 134 -8.06 11.31 -21.01
CA VAL A 134 -8.87 10.73 -19.94
C VAL A 134 -10.26 11.37 -19.96
N SER A 135 -11.30 10.58 -19.72
CA SER A 135 -12.65 11.08 -19.46
C SER A 135 -13.17 10.64 -18.08
N LEU A 136 -14.26 11.24 -17.62
CA LEU A 136 -14.93 10.83 -16.39
C LEU A 136 -15.42 9.38 -16.40
N GLU A 137 -15.63 8.78 -17.58
CA GLU A 137 -15.93 7.34 -17.76
C GLU A 137 -14.81 6.45 -17.21
N ASP A 138 -13.56 6.93 -17.28
CA ASP A 138 -12.38 6.17 -16.85
C ASP A 138 -12.20 6.17 -15.32
N LEU A 139 -13.00 6.96 -14.61
CA LEU A 139 -12.98 7.10 -13.16
C LEU A 139 -14.01 6.17 -12.50
N PRO A 140 -13.82 5.79 -11.22
CA PRO A 140 -14.81 5.02 -10.49
C PRO A 140 -16.09 5.81 -10.24
N SER A 141 -17.25 5.17 -10.42
CA SER A 141 -18.57 5.80 -10.24
C SER A 141 -18.93 6.07 -8.78
N SER A 142 -18.21 5.46 -7.83
CA SER A 142 -18.33 5.70 -6.38
C SER A 142 -17.69 7.00 -5.91
N LEU A 143 -17.12 7.79 -6.82
CA LEU A 143 -16.39 9.00 -6.50
C LEU A 143 -17.31 10.12 -5.99
N GLU A 144 -16.98 10.64 -4.80
CA GLU A 144 -17.64 11.76 -4.14
C GLU A 144 -16.78 13.04 -4.23
N HIS A 145 -15.45 12.89 -4.30
CA HIS A 145 -14.50 14.01 -4.35
C HIS A 145 -13.45 13.80 -5.44
N LEU A 146 -13.38 14.74 -6.39
CA LEU A 146 -12.38 14.77 -7.45
C LEU A 146 -11.57 16.06 -7.37
N SER A 147 -10.24 15.94 -7.30
CA SER A 147 -9.33 17.06 -7.51
C SER A 147 -8.37 16.72 -8.64
N ILE A 148 -8.32 17.58 -9.65
CA ILE A 148 -7.35 17.53 -10.76
C ILE A 148 -6.55 18.84 -10.82
N ARG A 149 -6.35 19.47 -9.66
CA ARG A 149 -5.73 20.80 -9.55
C ARG A 149 -4.41 20.90 -10.29
N GLY A 150 -4.25 21.95 -11.10
CA GLY A 150 -3.05 22.23 -11.89
C GLY A 150 -2.76 21.19 -12.97
N SER A 151 -3.72 20.33 -13.31
CA SER A 151 -3.58 19.32 -14.36
C SER A 151 -3.98 19.87 -15.73
N GLU A 152 -3.50 19.21 -16.77
CA GLU A 152 -3.88 19.51 -18.16
C GLU A 152 -5.00 18.55 -18.60
N ILE A 153 -6.13 19.11 -19.03
CA ILE A 153 -7.26 18.37 -19.59
C ILE A 153 -7.66 18.96 -20.94
N PHE A 154 -8.40 18.20 -21.75
CA PHE A 154 -9.27 18.78 -22.77
C PHE A 154 -10.71 18.74 -22.24
N PRO A 155 -11.35 19.88 -21.92
CA PRO A 155 -12.63 19.89 -21.20
C PRO A 155 -13.73 19.06 -21.88
N ASP A 156 -13.89 19.18 -23.20
CA ASP A 156 -14.88 18.42 -23.98
C ASP A 156 -14.69 16.91 -23.86
N VAL A 157 -13.43 16.44 -23.88
CA VAL A 157 -13.08 15.03 -23.75
C VAL A 157 -13.26 14.58 -22.31
N PHE A 158 -12.82 15.40 -21.35
CA PHE A 158 -12.77 15.04 -19.95
C PHE A 158 -14.18 14.93 -19.35
N PHE A 159 -14.97 15.99 -19.45
CA PHE A 159 -16.32 16.06 -18.88
C PHE A 159 -17.37 15.38 -19.76
N GLY A 160 -17.20 15.43 -21.08
CA GLY A 160 -18.20 14.97 -22.03
C GLY A 160 -19.53 15.72 -21.90
N LEU A 161 -20.55 15.23 -22.60
CA LEU A 161 -21.86 15.88 -22.58
C LEU A 161 -22.65 15.62 -21.30
N ASN A 162 -22.48 14.47 -20.64
CA ASN A 162 -23.33 14.04 -19.52
C ASN A 162 -22.50 13.52 -18.33
N PRO A 163 -21.78 14.41 -17.62
CA PRO A 163 -20.85 14.00 -16.56
C PRO A 163 -21.56 13.25 -15.41
N ASN A 164 -22.81 13.60 -15.11
CA ASN A 164 -23.62 12.97 -14.06
C ASN A 164 -23.91 11.47 -14.30
N MET A 165 -23.77 10.96 -15.53
CA MET A 165 -23.91 9.52 -15.79
C MET A 165 -22.74 8.70 -15.25
N PHE A 166 -21.55 9.30 -15.23
CA PHE A 166 -20.31 8.60 -14.85
C PHE A 166 -19.95 8.82 -13.39
N VAL A 167 -20.23 10.02 -12.85
CA VAL A 167 -19.94 10.41 -11.47
C VAL A 167 -21.19 10.95 -10.77
N PRO A 168 -22.25 10.13 -10.57
CA PRO A 168 -23.55 10.59 -10.07
C PRO A 168 -23.52 11.12 -8.63
N HIS A 169 -22.52 10.70 -7.85
CA HIS A 169 -22.37 11.04 -6.44
C HIS A 169 -21.32 12.13 -6.20
N LEU A 170 -20.84 12.82 -7.25
CA LEU A 170 -19.80 13.82 -7.10
C LEU A 170 -20.30 15.03 -6.30
N VAL A 171 -19.74 15.21 -5.11
CA VAL A 171 -20.05 16.30 -4.17
C VAL A 171 -19.02 17.43 -4.28
N CYS A 172 -17.77 17.10 -4.56
CA CYS A 172 -16.67 18.06 -4.62
C CYS A 172 -15.89 17.93 -5.92
N LEU A 173 -15.73 19.05 -6.62
CA LEU A 173 -14.93 19.16 -7.84
C LEU A 173 -13.91 20.29 -7.66
N ASP A 174 -12.64 19.94 -7.60
CA ASP A 174 -11.51 20.86 -7.59
C ASP A 174 -10.75 20.80 -8.92
N ILE A 175 -10.87 21.87 -9.68
CA ILE A 175 -10.21 22.06 -10.98
C ILE A 175 -9.41 23.35 -10.99
N GLY A 176 -8.95 23.80 -9.82
CA GLY A 176 -8.12 25.00 -9.72
C GLY A 176 -6.83 24.87 -10.53
N GLY A 177 -6.37 25.95 -11.15
CA GLY A 177 -5.13 25.98 -11.91
C GLY A 177 -5.14 25.21 -13.23
N VAL A 178 -6.29 24.74 -13.70
CA VAL A 178 -6.48 24.09 -15.03
C VAL A 178 -6.62 25.13 -16.17
N SER A 179 -6.22 26.36 -15.89
CA SER A 179 -6.59 27.61 -16.58
C SER A 179 -6.17 27.73 -18.05
N ASN A 180 -5.14 27.00 -18.48
CA ASN A 180 -4.70 27.01 -19.87
C ASN A 180 -5.72 26.35 -20.82
N PHE A 181 -6.60 25.50 -20.30
CA PHE A 181 -7.50 24.67 -21.11
C PHE A 181 -8.97 24.88 -20.81
N LEU A 182 -9.32 25.40 -19.63
CA LEU A 182 -10.71 25.62 -19.21
C LEU A 182 -11.14 27.06 -19.48
N THR A 183 -12.27 27.24 -20.15
CA THR A 183 -12.89 28.53 -20.48
C THR A 183 -14.32 28.61 -19.93
N SER A 184 -14.89 29.82 -19.94
CA SER A 184 -16.29 30.03 -19.53
C SER A 184 -17.31 29.17 -20.29
N GLN A 185 -17.03 28.81 -21.55
CA GLN A 185 -17.93 27.99 -22.36
C GLN A 185 -18.00 26.54 -21.85
N ASP A 186 -16.94 26.03 -21.23
CA ASP A 186 -16.87 24.65 -20.77
C ASP A 186 -17.73 24.41 -19.51
N LEU A 187 -18.05 25.46 -18.76
CA LEU A 187 -18.77 25.37 -17.49
C LEU A 187 -20.24 24.95 -17.66
N HIS A 188 -20.82 25.09 -18.85
CA HIS A 188 -22.22 24.76 -19.10
C HIS A 188 -22.58 23.31 -18.73
N VAL A 189 -21.63 22.37 -18.82
CA VAL A 189 -21.86 20.95 -18.47
C VAL A 189 -21.99 20.74 -16.96
N PHE A 190 -21.49 21.66 -16.13
CA PHE A 190 -21.56 21.53 -14.66
C PHE A 190 -22.97 21.74 -14.13
N SER A 191 -23.84 22.43 -14.89
CA SER A 191 -25.28 22.52 -14.59
C SER A 191 -25.94 21.14 -14.41
N LYS A 192 -25.35 20.07 -14.99
CA LYS A 192 -25.83 18.68 -14.89
C LYS A 192 -25.39 17.98 -13.61
N LEU A 193 -24.41 18.49 -12.86
CA LEU A 193 -23.87 17.90 -11.64
C LEU A 193 -24.72 18.27 -10.40
N LYS A 194 -25.92 17.69 -10.31
CA LYS A 194 -26.90 18.04 -9.26
C LYS A 194 -26.48 17.66 -7.82
N SER A 195 -25.52 16.75 -7.67
CA SER A 195 -24.97 16.36 -6.36
C SER A 195 -23.89 17.32 -5.85
N LEU A 196 -23.39 18.25 -6.68
CA LEU A 196 -22.26 19.09 -6.35
C LEU A 196 -22.58 20.06 -5.20
N ARG A 197 -21.68 20.15 -4.23
CA ARG A 197 -21.73 21.07 -3.07
C ARG A 197 -20.47 21.91 -2.94
N ALA A 198 -19.33 21.48 -3.49
CA ALA A 198 -18.09 22.24 -3.45
C ALA A 198 -17.50 22.33 -4.86
N LEU A 199 -17.20 23.55 -5.30
CA LEU A 199 -16.59 23.84 -6.59
C LEU A 199 -15.41 24.79 -6.42
N TYR A 200 -14.23 24.33 -6.85
CA TYR A 200 -13.00 25.13 -6.83
C TYR A 200 -12.52 25.42 -8.25
N LEU A 201 -12.51 26.70 -8.59
CA LEU A 201 -12.10 27.29 -9.87
C LEU A 201 -10.89 28.23 -9.70
N GLU A 202 -10.18 28.15 -8.57
CA GLU A 202 -9.04 29.01 -8.26
C GLU A 202 -8.03 29.07 -9.41
N GLY A 203 -7.57 30.26 -9.80
CA GLY A 203 -6.57 30.47 -10.83
C GLY A 203 -7.05 30.22 -12.26
N CYS A 204 -8.33 29.89 -12.49
CA CYS A 204 -8.94 29.74 -13.81
C CYS A 204 -9.24 31.09 -14.47
N PHE A 205 -8.19 31.82 -14.85
CA PHE A 205 -8.24 33.20 -15.37
C PHE A 205 -9.05 33.40 -16.67
N ARG A 206 -9.49 32.33 -17.35
CA ARG A 206 -10.36 32.40 -18.56
C ARG A 206 -11.86 32.24 -18.24
N ILE A 207 -12.20 32.14 -16.96
CA ILE A 207 -13.58 32.13 -16.47
C ILE A 207 -13.97 33.55 -16.12
N ASN A 208 -15.02 34.06 -16.77
CA ASN A 208 -15.58 35.38 -16.56
C ASN A 208 -17.05 35.27 -16.09
N ASN A 209 -17.75 36.40 -16.02
CA ASN A 209 -19.17 36.45 -15.59
C ASN A 209 -20.07 35.44 -16.32
N GLY A 210 -19.89 35.26 -17.65
CA GLY A 210 -20.71 34.34 -18.43
C GLY A 210 -20.50 32.86 -18.03
N GLY A 211 -19.32 32.52 -17.51
CA GLY A 211 -19.05 31.19 -16.94
C GLY A 211 -19.82 30.96 -15.64
N ILE A 212 -19.89 31.98 -14.78
CA ILE A 212 -20.69 31.96 -13.55
C ILE A 212 -22.19 31.87 -13.87
N ASP A 213 -22.66 32.65 -14.85
CA ASP A 213 -24.05 32.60 -15.30
C ASP A 213 -24.41 31.21 -15.87
N SER A 214 -23.45 30.52 -16.49
CA SER A 214 -23.64 29.16 -17.02
C SER A 214 -23.83 28.09 -15.95
N ILE A 215 -23.44 28.36 -14.70
CA ILE A 215 -23.58 27.45 -13.55
C ILE A 215 -24.64 27.92 -12.54
N ILE A 216 -25.48 28.89 -12.91
CA ILE A 216 -26.52 29.48 -12.05
C ILE A 216 -27.44 28.44 -11.40
N ASP A 217 -27.73 27.35 -12.11
CA ASP A 217 -28.59 26.25 -11.65
C ASP A 217 -28.02 25.48 -10.45
N ILE A 218 -26.70 25.46 -10.29
CA ILE A 218 -26.03 24.76 -9.18
C ILE A 218 -25.58 25.71 -8.07
N LEU A 219 -25.52 27.03 -8.29
CA LEU A 219 -25.13 28.00 -7.25
C LEU A 219 -25.93 27.87 -5.95
N PRO A 220 -27.27 27.70 -5.96
CA PRO A 220 -28.06 27.61 -4.73
C PRO A 220 -27.74 26.40 -3.84
N GLN A 221 -27.18 25.33 -4.39
CA GLN A 221 -26.83 24.12 -3.64
C GLN A 221 -25.36 24.10 -3.19
N LEU A 222 -24.52 25.02 -3.66
CA LEU A 222 -23.11 25.06 -3.26
C LEU A 222 -22.96 25.51 -1.81
N GLU A 223 -22.16 24.74 -1.06
CA GLU A 223 -21.66 25.07 0.28
C GLU A 223 -20.27 25.71 0.22
N VAL A 224 -19.48 25.39 -0.80
CA VAL A 224 -18.15 25.99 -1.03
C VAL A 224 -18.03 26.43 -2.48
N LEU A 225 -17.66 27.70 -2.67
CA LEU A 225 -17.33 28.25 -3.98
C LEU A 225 -16.02 29.03 -3.91
N ASP A 226 -15.05 28.57 -4.68
CA ASP A 226 -13.77 29.26 -4.86
C ASP A 226 -13.62 29.66 -6.32
N VAL A 227 -13.56 30.97 -6.55
CA VAL A 227 -13.36 31.62 -7.85
C VAL A 227 -12.19 32.59 -7.79
N GLU A 228 -11.25 32.38 -6.87
CA GLU A 228 -10.10 33.30 -6.75
C GLU A 228 -9.26 33.28 -8.02
N GLY A 229 -8.76 34.44 -8.45
CA GLY A 229 -7.92 34.52 -9.66
C GLY A 229 -8.66 34.22 -10.98
N THR A 230 -9.99 34.28 -10.98
CA THR A 230 -10.81 34.28 -12.20
C THR A 230 -11.03 35.71 -12.73
N ASP A 231 -11.50 35.86 -13.96
CA ASP A 231 -11.79 37.16 -14.61
C ASP A 231 -13.23 37.62 -14.37
N ILE A 232 -13.76 37.35 -13.16
CA ILE A 232 -15.07 37.86 -12.77
C ILE A 232 -14.99 39.34 -12.39
N SER A 233 -16.00 40.09 -12.78
CA SER A 233 -16.18 41.49 -12.38
C SER A 233 -17.29 41.61 -11.33
N ASN A 234 -17.62 42.85 -10.96
CA ASN A 234 -18.71 43.14 -10.02
C ASN A 234 -20.05 42.49 -10.40
N GLU A 235 -20.36 42.31 -11.69
CA GLU A 235 -21.59 41.61 -12.12
C GLU A 235 -21.54 40.12 -11.77
N GLY A 236 -20.42 39.44 -12.02
CA GLY A 236 -20.26 38.02 -11.66
C GLY A 236 -20.31 37.80 -10.15
N ALA A 237 -19.68 38.69 -9.37
CA ALA A 237 -19.79 38.68 -7.92
C ALA A 237 -21.24 38.89 -7.45
N LEU A 238 -21.98 39.81 -8.09
CA LEU A 238 -23.40 40.02 -7.80
C LEU A 238 -24.26 38.80 -8.14
N THR A 239 -24.00 38.11 -9.26
CA THR A 239 -24.66 36.83 -9.59
C THR A 239 -24.42 35.81 -8.49
N ILE A 240 -23.16 35.65 -8.04
CA ILE A 240 -22.79 34.75 -6.94
C ILE A 240 -23.56 35.11 -5.67
N PHE A 241 -23.49 36.37 -5.25
CA PHE A 241 -24.16 36.82 -4.02
C PHE A 241 -25.66 36.59 -4.08
N ASN A 242 -26.31 36.79 -5.22
CA ASN A 242 -27.76 36.64 -5.36
C ASN A 242 -28.25 35.18 -5.39
N HIS A 243 -27.41 34.22 -5.79
CA HIS A 243 -27.83 32.84 -6.02
C HIS A 243 -27.22 31.82 -5.04
N CYS A 244 -26.09 32.11 -4.40
CA CYS A 244 -25.40 31.19 -3.50
C CYS A 244 -26.00 31.16 -2.09
N THR A 245 -27.25 30.71 -1.94
CA THR A 245 -28.01 30.78 -0.68
C THR A 245 -27.49 29.84 0.44
N ASN A 246 -26.80 28.75 0.08
CA ASN A 246 -26.27 27.76 1.02
C ASN A 246 -24.76 27.86 1.28
N VAL A 247 -24.08 28.85 0.69
CA VAL A 247 -22.63 28.94 0.77
C VAL A 247 -22.16 29.21 2.20
N ARG A 248 -21.16 28.45 2.63
CA ARG A 248 -20.46 28.58 3.89
C ARG A 248 -19.08 29.17 3.69
N ASP A 249 -18.39 28.76 2.63
CA ASP A 249 -17.04 29.21 2.32
C ASP A 249 -17.02 29.80 0.91
N LEU A 250 -16.77 31.11 0.83
CA LEU A 250 -16.75 31.86 -0.42
C LEU A 250 -15.39 32.55 -0.60
N PHE A 251 -14.69 32.22 -1.68
CA PHE A 251 -13.39 32.78 -2.01
C PHE A 251 -13.47 33.51 -3.36
N ILE A 252 -13.33 34.84 -3.34
CA ILE A 252 -13.43 35.73 -4.51
C ILE A 252 -12.20 36.67 -4.61
N GLY A 253 -11.12 36.37 -3.90
CA GLY A 253 -9.87 37.11 -3.94
C GLY A 253 -9.17 37.06 -5.30
N HIS A 254 -8.17 37.91 -5.50
CA HIS A 254 -7.41 38.01 -6.75
C HIS A 254 -8.30 38.29 -7.98
N THR A 255 -9.40 39.01 -7.79
CA THR A 255 -10.34 39.44 -8.84
C THR A 255 -10.35 40.97 -8.93
N SER A 256 -10.95 41.50 -10.00
CA SER A 256 -11.02 42.96 -10.23
C SER A 256 -12.12 43.68 -9.45
N ILE A 257 -12.82 42.97 -8.56
CA ILE A 257 -14.01 43.48 -7.85
C ILE A 257 -13.67 44.66 -6.91
N ASP A 258 -14.62 45.57 -6.77
CA ASP A 258 -14.54 46.75 -5.91
C ASP A 258 -15.80 46.91 -5.03
N ASP A 259 -15.90 48.02 -4.32
CA ASP A 259 -17.03 48.32 -3.42
C ASP A 259 -18.41 48.32 -4.12
N LEU A 260 -18.47 48.51 -5.44
CA LEU A 260 -19.73 48.45 -6.20
C LEU A 260 -20.32 47.04 -6.23
N ALA A 261 -19.48 45.99 -6.11
CA ALA A 261 -19.95 44.62 -5.98
C ALA A 261 -20.86 44.46 -4.75
N PHE A 262 -20.57 45.18 -3.65
CA PHE A 262 -21.35 45.14 -2.42
C PHE A 262 -22.52 46.11 -2.40
N ALA A 263 -22.40 47.28 -3.02
CA ALA A 263 -23.45 48.30 -3.01
C ALA A 263 -24.79 47.83 -3.56
N ARG A 264 -24.79 46.80 -4.43
CA ARG A 264 -25.98 46.24 -5.08
C ARG A 264 -26.52 44.98 -4.41
N VAL A 265 -25.88 44.51 -3.34
CA VAL A 265 -26.27 43.30 -2.60
C VAL A 265 -27.45 43.65 -1.69
N LYS A 266 -28.56 42.93 -1.79
CA LYS A 266 -29.69 43.07 -0.85
C LYS A 266 -29.28 42.56 0.53
N THR A 267 -29.95 43.01 1.58
CA THR A 267 -29.66 42.53 2.94
C THR A 267 -29.96 41.03 3.09
N HIS A 268 -29.16 40.31 3.89
CA HIS A 268 -29.35 38.90 4.28
C HIS A 268 -29.28 37.80 3.19
N ILE A 269 -28.56 37.99 2.07
CA ILE A 269 -28.56 36.96 1.00
C ILE A 269 -27.69 35.71 1.31
N LEU A 270 -26.66 35.81 2.16
CA LEU A 270 -25.76 34.70 2.50
C LEU A 270 -25.88 34.28 3.98
N PRO A 271 -26.97 33.61 4.39
CA PRO A 271 -27.27 33.36 5.81
C PRO A 271 -26.31 32.37 6.48
N HIS A 272 -25.62 31.54 5.71
CA HIS A 272 -24.78 30.45 6.22
C HIS A 272 -23.28 30.70 6.10
N LEU A 273 -22.87 31.90 5.68
CA LEU A 273 -21.48 32.24 5.42
C LEU A 273 -20.64 32.19 6.71
N ARG A 274 -19.54 31.44 6.66
CA ARG A 274 -18.58 31.18 7.74
C ARG A 274 -17.16 31.61 7.39
N SER A 275 -16.76 31.47 6.13
CA SER A 275 -15.46 31.91 5.61
C SER A 275 -15.67 32.77 4.38
N PHE A 276 -15.00 33.92 4.33
CA PHE A 276 -15.05 34.84 3.20
C PHE A 276 -13.67 35.38 2.85
N CYS A 277 -13.22 35.21 1.61
CA CYS A 277 -11.92 35.70 1.14
C CYS A 277 -12.08 36.72 0.01
N VAL A 278 -11.51 37.91 0.21
CA VAL A 278 -11.46 39.04 -0.73
C VAL A 278 -10.03 39.60 -0.84
N ARG A 279 -9.01 38.76 -0.59
CA ARG A 279 -7.61 39.16 -0.69
C ARG A 279 -7.28 39.66 -2.09
N ASN A 280 -6.39 40.64 -2.21
CA ASN A 280 -5.95 41.18 -3.50
C ASN A 280 -7.11 41.57 -4.44
N THR A 281 -8.11 42.28 -3.90
CA THR A 281 -9.21 42.91 -4.65
C THR A 281 -9.12 44.44 -4.50
N ASN A 282 -9.99 45.18 -5.19
CA ASN A 282 -10.11 46.64 -5.07
C ASN A 282 -11.14 47.07 -4.02
N ILE A 283 -11.56 46.14 -3.14
CA ILE A 283 -12.50 46.41 -2.06
C ILE A 283 -11.81 47.24 -0.97
N SER A 284 -12.44 48.34 -0.57
CA SER A 284 -11.97 49.17 0.52
C SER A 284 -12.37 48.60 1.89
N SER A 285 -11.69 49.04 2.95
CA SER A 285 -12.08 48.71 4.32
C SER A 285 -13.50 49.19 4.66
N MET A 286 -13.95 50.31 4.08
CA MET A 286 -15.31 50.83 4.25
C MET A 286 -16.34 49.98 3.51
N GLY A 287 -16.06 49.55 2.28
CA GLY A 287 -16.94 48.69 1.51
C GLY A 287 -17.14 47.33 2.18
N LEU A 288 -16.04 46.71 2.62
CA LEU A 288 -16.11 45.47 3.38
C LEU A 288 -16.84 45.65 4.71
N HIS A 289 -16.58 46.74 5.43
CA HIS A 289 -17.27 47.02 6.67
C HIS A 289 -18.79 47.17 6.49
N SER A 290 -19.21 47.89 5.44
CA SER A 290 -20.61 48.03 5.05
C SER A 290 -21.24 46.66 4.77
N PHE A 291 -20.60 45.83 3.95
CA PHE A 291 -21.04 44.46 3.68
C PHE A 291 -21.20 43.64 4.97
N LEU A 292 -20.20 43.66 5.85
CA LEU A 292 -20.23 42.90 7.11
C LEU A 292 -21.35 43.36 8.04
N LEU A 293 -21.60 44.67 8.19
CA LEU A 293 -22.70 45.18 9.02
C LEU A 293 -24.07 44.66 8.56
N HIS A 294 -24.27 44.51 7.26
CA HIS A 294 -25.52 44.02 6.68
C HIS A 294 -25.67 42.48 6.73
N HIS A 295 -24.62 41.73 7.10
CA HIS A 295 -24.60 40.27 7.06
C HIS A 295 -24.23 39.57 8.39
N LEU A 296 -23.61 40.26 9.35
CA LEU A 296 -23.11 39.69 10.62
C LEU A 296 -24.19 39.35 11.66
N SER A 297 -25.46 39.29 11.29
CA SER A 297 -26.54 39.31 12.28
C SER A 297 -26.49 38.19 13.33
N MET A 298 -25.88 37.00 13.11
CA MET A 298 -25.93 35.90 14.11
C MET A 298 -24.76 34.87 14.15
N HIS A 299 -23.67 34.99 13.37
CA HIS A 299 -22.67 33.90 13.24
C HIS A 299 -21.19 34.34 13.27
N LYS A 300 -20.30 33.45 13.73
CA LYS A 300 -18.83 33.62 13.69
C LYS A 300 -18.36 33.53 12.23
N LEU A 301 -17.93 34.66 11.67
CA LEU A 301 -17.44 34.79 10.30
C LEU A 301 -15.93 35.05 10.30
N VAL A 302 -15.18 34.25 9.53
CA VAL A 302 -13.74 34.44 9.27
C VAL A 302 -13.59 35.19 7.95
N VAL A 303 -12.93 36.34 7.98
CA VAL A 303 -12.72 37.18 6.80
C VAL A 303 -11.23 37.31 6.49
N ARG A 304 -10.86 37.00 5.24
CA ARG A 304 -9.49 37.16 4.72
C ARG A 304 -9.48 38.30 3.71
N ALA A 305 -8.79 39.39 4.03
CA ALA A 305 -8.69 40.59 3.19
C ALA A 305 -7.29 41.21 3.28
N ASN A 306 -6.90 42.00 2.28
CA ASN A 306 -5.65 42.76 2.30
C ASN A 306 -5.98 44.22 2.60
N PHE A 307 -5.31 44.82 3.60
CA PHE A 307 -5.45 46.24 3.90
C PHE A 307 -4.08 46.92 3.90
N ASP A 308 -3.97 48.01 3.14
CA ASP A 308 -2.77 48.82 3.10
C ASP A 308 -2.83 49.86 4.24
N CYS A 309 -2.08 49.63 5.31
CA CYS A 309 -2.05 50.53 6.49
C CYS A 309 -0.99 51.63 6.35
N SER A 310 -0.90 52.30 5.20
CA SER A 310 0.08 53.37 4.96
C SER A 310 -0.39 54.78 5.34
N GLY A 311 -1.66 54.95 5.75
CA GLY A 311 -2.19 56.22 6.25
C GLY A 311 -3.10 56.02 7.46
N SER A 312 -2.62 56.39 8.65
CA SER A 312 -3.37 56.61 9.90
C SER A 312 -4.79 55.98 10.01
N CYS A 313 -4.90 54.65 9.97
CA CYS A 313 -6.15 53.98 10.29
C CYS A 313 -6.18 53.73 11.80
N LYS A 314 -6.88 54.61 12.54
CA LYS A 314 -7.31 54.32 13.91
C LYS A 314 -7.99 52.96 13.90
N CYS A 315 -7.54 52.06 14.77
CA CYS A 315 -8.20 50.78 15.04
C CYS A 315 -9.68 51.06 15.33
N PHE A 316 -10.58 50.69 14.42
CA PHE A 316 -12.01 50.82 14.64
C PHE A 316 -12.45 49.71 15.59
N SER A 317 -12.64 50.07 16.86
CA SER A 317 -13.35 49.25 17.84
C SER A 317 -14.83 49.26 17.50
N ILE A 318 -15.33 48.16 16.93
CA ILE A 318 -16.76 47.87 16.87
C ILE A 318 -17.04 46.88 17.98
N GLY A 319 -18.00 47.26 18.84
CA GLY A 319 -18.25 46.67 20.15
C GLY A 319 -18.18 45.14 20.17
N GLU A 320 -17.37 44.65 21.11
CA GLU A 320 -17.39 43.32 21.73
C GLU A 320 -18.19 42.23 20.98
N ARG A 321 -17.59 41.63 19.95
CA ARG A 321 -17.75 40.22 19.53
C ARG A 321 -16.72 39.87 18.45
N GLN A 322 -15.53 39.48 18.94
CA GLN A 322 -14.42 38.75 18.27
C GLN A 322 -14.35 38.77 16.73
N LEU A 323 -13.67 39.78 16.16
CA LEU A 323 -12.93 39.65 14.90
C LEU A 323 -11.67 38.81 15.18
N ALA A 324 -11.60 37.59 14.65
CA ALA A 324 -10.45 36.70 14.81
C ALA A 324 -9.45 36.87 13.64
N GLU A 325 -8.25 37.33 14.01
CA GLU A 325 -6.94 37.25 13.33
C GLU A 325 -6.81 37.73 11.87
N ALA A 326 -6.35 38.98 11.74
CA ALA A 326 -5.69 39.49 10.55
C ALA A 326 -4.21 39.05 10.54
N CYS A 327 -3.83 38.11 9.67
CA CYS A 327 -2.40 37.77 9.47
C CYS A 327 -1.72 38.81 8.57
N TYR A 328 -0.68 39.46 9.11
CA TYR A 328 0.16 40.47 8.47
C TYR A 328 1.49 39.84 8.01
N HIS A 329 1.80 39.90 6.71
CA HIS A 329 3.15 39.67 6.19
C HIS A 329 3.53 40.84 5.27
N SER A 330 4.43 41.69 5.76
CA SER A 330 5.03 42.80 5.02
C SER A 330 6.14 42.27 4.10
N ASN A 331 5.96 42.38 2.78
CA ASN A 331 7.08 42.23 1.84
C ASN A 331 7.70 43.61 1.56
N ARG A 332 8.85 43.88 2.18
CA ARG A 332 9.79 44.91 1.72
C ARG A 332 10.78 44.27 0.76
N THR A 333 10.77 44.76 -0.47
CA THR A 333 11.89 45.13 -1.37
C THR A 333 11.61 44.68 -2.80
N GLY A 334 11.54 45.66 -3.70
CA GLY A 334 11.45 45.40 -5.13
C GLY A 334 12.77 44.84 -5.66
N SER A 335 12.68 43.75 -6.41
CA SER A 335 13.26 43.57 -7.74
C SER A 335 13.05 42.12 -8.20
N ASN A 336 12.63 41.98 -9.45
CA ASN A 336 12.37 40.76 -10.23
C ASN A 336 11.07 39.99 -9.92
N LEU A 337 10.18 40.00 -10.92
CA LEU A 337 9.09 39.05 -11.08
C LEU A 337 9.65 37.63 -11.10
N SER A 338 9.44 36.89 -10.01
CA SER A 338 9.37 35.44 -10.02
C SER A 338 8.18 35.01 -9.17
N TYR A 339 7.45 34.04 -9.71
CA TYR A 339 6.23 33.46 -9.18
C TYR A 339 6.57 32.75 -7.85
N ILE A 340 6.21 33.36 -6.71
CA ILE A 340 6.32 32.75 -5.37
C ILE A 340 4.90 32.37 -4.93
N GLY A 341 4.49 31.17 -5.32
CA GLY A 341 3.27 30.52 -4.87
C GLY A 341 3.62 29.33 -3.97
N GLU A 342 4.26 29.61 -2.83
CA GLU A 342 4.45 28.64 -1.74
C GLU A 342 4.34 29.41 -0.41
N ASN A 343 3.63 28.80 0.55
CA ASN A 343 3.38 29.23 1.94
C ASN A 343 2.06 29.97 2.23
N MET A 344 0.97 29.22 2.33
CA MET A 344 0.08 29.29 3.49
C MET A 344 -0.46 27.88 3.81
N GLU A 345 -0.01 27.36 4.95
CA GLU A 345 -0.36 26.10 5.61
C GLU A 345 -1.88 25.92 5.71
N GLU A 346 -2.40 24.73 5.40
CA GLU A 346 -2.59 23.63 6.36
C GLU A 346 -3.17 24.11 7.70
N ASN A 347 -4.50 24.11 7.79
CA ASN A 347 -5.19 23.89 9.06
C ASN A 347 -6.55 23.25 8.78
N GLY A 348 -6.61 21.94 8.97
CA GLY A 348 -7.79 21.12 8.72
C GLY A 348 -7.62 19.67 9.19
N CYS A 349 -7.49 19.51 10.52
CA CYS A 349 -7.62 18.28 11.31
C CYS A 349 -6.45 17.27 11.29
N ALA A 350 -5.73 17.27 12.40
CA ALA A 350 -4.60 16.44 12.77
C ALA A 350 -4.89 14.92 12.79
N ASN A 351 -3.92 14.16 12.29
CA ASN A 351 -3.18 13.15 13.07
C ASN A 351 -1.96 12.68 12.24
N ASP A 352 -1.12 13.64 11.81
CA ASP A 352 0.23 13.32 11.37
C ASP A 352 1.10 13.22 12.64
N PHE A 353 1.58 12.02 12.95
CA PHE A 353 2.46 11.78 14.10
C PHE A 353 3.89 12.13 13.68
N ASP A 354 4.18 13.43 13.64
CA ASP A 354 5.52 13.93 13.39
C ASP A 354 6.32 13.88 14.71
N ILE A 355 7.02 12.76 14.97
CA ILE A 355 7.95 12.72 16.12
C ILE A 355 9.04 13.73 15.82
N SER A 356 9.05 14.82 16.59
CA SER A 356 10.15 15.77 16.56
C SER A 356 11.47 15.08 16.94
N LEU A 357 12.59 15.58 16.44
CA LEU A 357 13.93 15.09 16.82
C LEU A 357 14.14 15.12 18.35
N GLU A 358 13.46 16.05 19.04
CA GLU A 358 13.44 16.16 20.49
C GLU A 358 12.63 15.04 21.16
N GLU A 359 11.47 14.68 20.63
CA GLU A 359 10.68 13.55 21.13
C GLU A 359 11.36 12.20 20.87
N ALA A 360 12.02 12.03 19.72
CA ALA A 360 12.83 10.85 19.44
C ALA A 360 14.01 10.74 20.41
N ALA A 361 14.66 11.87 20.74
CA ALA A 361 15.73 11.92 21.73
C ALA A 361 15.21 11.61 23.14
N ARG A 362 14.07 12.19 23.53
CA ARG A 362 13.41 11.90 24.81
C ARG A 362 13.00 10.44 24.95
N LEU A 363 12.46 9.82 23.89
CA LEU A 363 12.15 8.39 23.87
C LEU A 363 13.43 7.57 24.04
N LYS A 364 14.48 7.90 23.29
CA LYS A 364 15.78 7.22 23.38
C LYS A 364 16.39 7.33 24.79
N ASP A 365 16.20 8.46 25.46
CA ASP A 365 16.67 8.68 26.83
C ASP A 365 15.77 8.00 27.87
N ALA A 366 14.46 7.97 27.66
CA ALA A 366 13.51 7.22 28.50
C ALA A 366 13.82 5.71 28.48
N PHE A 367 14.19 5.14 27.34
CA PHE A 367 14.63 3.73 27.25
C PHE A 367 16.00 3.44 27.89
N LYS A 368 16.73 4.47 28.37
CA LYS A 368 17.91 4.29 29.23
C LYS A 368 17.56 4.35 30.72
N ASP A 369 16.39 4.89 31.08
CA ASP A 369 15.92 4.95 32.46
C ASP A 369 15.39 3.59 32.91
N LYS A 370 15.99 3.05 33.98
CA LYS A 370 15.62 1.76 34.57
C LYS A 370 14.20 1.75 35.14
N ASN A 371 13.70 2.88 35.64
CA ASN A 371 12.34 2.96 36.18
C ASN A 371 11.30 2.96 35.06
N PHE A 372 11.54 3.70 33.99
CA PHE A 372 10.69 3.66 32.80
C PHE A 372 10.65 2.27 32.17
N LEU A 373 11.81 1.60 32.04
CA LEU A 373 11.87 0.23 31.54
C LEU A 373 11.07 -0.75 32.40
N LYS A 374 11.08 -0.57 33.73
CA LYS A 374 10.30 -1.40 34.65
C LYS A 374 8.79 -1.15 34.49
N LEU A 375 8.34 0.10 34.45
CA LEU A 375 6.94 0.46 34.21
C LEU A 375 6.45 0.00 32.83
N PHE A 376 7.29 0.15 31.80
CA PHE A 376 7.00 -0.32 30.46
C PHE A 376 6.91 -1.85 30.40
N GLN A 377 7.72 -2.55 31.19
CA GLN A 377 7.63 -4.00 31.34
C GLN A 377 6.35 -4.42 32.10
N GLU A 378 6.01 -3.76 33.20
CA GLU A 378 4.76 -3.97 33.94
C GLU A 378 3.54 -3.76 33.02
N TYR A 379 3.54 -2.69 32.21
CA TYR A 379 2.52 -2.46 31.18
C TYR A 379 2.48 -3.56 30.11
N LEU A 380 3.63 -4.03 29.63
CA LEU A 380 3.69 -5.13 28.67
C LEU A 380 3.19 -6.45 29.28
N GLU A 381 3.42 -6.68 30.56
CA GLU A 381 2.92 -7.85 31.30
C GLU A 381 1.40 -7.75 31.48
N ASP A 382 0.88 -6.58 31.83
CA ASP A 382 -0.56 -6.30 31.95
C ASP A 382 -1.30 -6.45 30.61
N VAL A 383 -0.74 -5.93 29.51
CA VAL A 383 -1.31 -6.09 28.16
C VAL A 383 -1.23 -7.54 27.67
N ASN A 384 -0.26 -8.32 28.17
CA ASN A 384 -0.15 -9.74 27.86
C ASN A 384 -0.95 -10.65 28.81
N SER A 385 -1.60 -10.10 29.84
CA SER A 385 -2.46 -10.86 30.75
C SER A 385 -3.64 -11.49 30.00
N ALA A 386 -4.21 -12.57 30.56
CA ALA A 386 -5.34 -13.25 29.95
C ALA A 386 -6.58 -12.35 29.89
N ASP A 387 -6.81 -11.56 30.94
CA ASP A 387 -7.97 -10.68 31.07
C ASP A 387 -7.91 -9.52 30.07
N SER A 388 -6.74 -8.88 29.90
CA SER A 388 -6.54 -7.81 28.91
C SER A 388 -6.69 -8.30 27.47
N LYS A 389 -6.22 -9.53 27.17
CA LYS A 389 -6.40 -10.13 25.84
C LYS A 389 -7.87 -10.43 25.53
N GLN A 390 -8.61 -10.90 26.52
CA GLN A 390 -10.03 -11.20 26.36
C GLN A 390 -10.86 -9.93 26.15
N ALA A 391 -10.65 -8.90 26.98
CA ALA A 391 -11.30 -7.59 26.80
C ALA A 391 -10.99 -6.98 25.43
N TYR A 392 -9.75 -7.14 24.96
CA TYR A 392 -9.32 -6.68 23.64
C TYR A 392 -9.96 -7.46 22.48
N GLU A 393 -10.05 -8.79 22.58
CA GLU A 393 -10.72 -9.62 21.58
C GLU A 393 -12.22 -9.25 21.48
N GLU A 394 -12.87 -8.99 22.61
CA GLU A 394 -14.26 -8.52 22.66
C GLU A 394 -14.44 -7.15 21.98
N GLU A 395 -13.51 -6.21 22.21
CA GLU A 395 -13.50 -4.91 21.54
C GLU A 395 -13.37 -5.05 20.02
N ILE A 396 -12.44 -5.89 19.54
CA ILE A 396 -12.27 -6.13 18.09
C ILE A 396 -13.47 -6.81 17.46
N ILE A 397 -14.10 -7.76 18.15
CA ILE A 397 -15.36 -8.38 17.70
C ILE A 397 -16.44 -7.31 17.54
N SER A 398 -16.55 -6.37 18.47
CA SER A 398 -17.53 -5.28 18.39
C SER A 398 -17.28 -4.35 17.20
N LEU A 399 -16.03 -3.93 16.98
CA LEU A 399 -15.64 -3.03 15.89
C LEU A 399 -15.80 -3.68 14.51
N GLU A 400 -15.48 -4.96 14.36
CA GLU A 400 -15.66 -5.67 13.10
C GLU A 400 -17.14 -5.96 12.81
N LYS A 401 -17.96 -6.15 13.86
CA LYS A 401 -19.43 -6.26 13.74
C LYS A 401 -20.06 -4.97 13.23
N GLU A 402 -19.62 -3.81 13.72
CA GLU A 402 -20.04 -2.50 13.17
C GLU A 402 -19.66 -2.33 11.70
N ARG A 403 -18.59 -2.99 11.26
CA ARG A 403 -18.12 -3.01 9.86
C ARG A 403 -18.79 -4.08 8.99
N GLY A 404 -19.77 -4.80 9.53
CA GLY A 404 -20.55 -5.80 8.78
C GLY A 404 -19.95 -7.22 8.78
N PHE A 405 -19.02 -7.53 9.68
CA PHE A 405 -18.39 -8.86 9.78
C PHE A 405 -18.63 -9.51 11.16
N GLU A 406 -19.03 -10.77 11.16
CA GLU A 406 -18.97 -11.62 12.36
C GLU A 406 -17.56 -12.21 12.48
N VAL A 407 -16.87 -11.91 13.57
CA VAL A 407 -15.48 -12.35 13.80
C VAL A 407 -15.41 -13.32 14.98
N LYS A 408 -14.64 -14.40 14.83
CA LYS A 408 -14.34 -15.36 15.91
C LYS A 408 -12.84 -15.63 15.99
N PHE A 409 -12.30 -15.49 17.20
CA PHE A 409 -10.93 -15.88 17.51
C PHE A 409 -10.86 -17.39 17.83
N ILE A 410 -9.95 -18.08 17.15
CA ILE A 410 -9.69 -19.51 17.29
C ILE A 410 -8.33 -19.69 17.94
N HIS A 411 -8.35 -20.24 19.15
CA HIS A 411 -7.15 -20.55 19.92
C HIS A 411 -6.76 -22.02 19.75
N PRO A 412 -5.53 -22.35 19.32
CA PRO A 412 -5.08 -23.74 19.25
C PRO A 412 -4.93 -24.35 20.65
N ASP A 413 -5.57 -25.49 20.92
CA ASP A 413 -5.33 -26.31 22.14
C ASP A 413 -4.28 -27.40 21.84
N PRO A 414 -3.03 -27.30 22.32
CA PRO A 414 -1.95 -28.17 21.84
C PRO A 414 -2.01 -29.62 22.33
N VAL A 415 -1.71 -30.56 21.42
CA VAL A 415 -1.66 -32.00 21.74
C VAL A 415 -0.25 -32.56 21.64
N TYR A 416 0.34 -32.57 20.44
CA TYR A 416 1.69 -33.08 20.20
C TYR A 416 2.30 -32.46 18.94
N VAL A 417 3.61 -32.63 18.78
CA VAL A 417 4.37 -32.08 17.64
C VAL A 417 4.96 -33.20 16.80
N MET A 418 4.81 -33.08 15.48
CA MET A 418 5.54 -33.86 14.49
C MET A 418 6.69 -33.01 13.93
N LYS A 419 7.88 -33.59 13.81
CA LYS A 419 9.07 -32.92 13.29
C LYS A 419 9.58 -33.67 12.06
N PHE A 420 9.89 -32.90 11.01
CA PHE A 420 10.45 -33.38 9.76
C PHE A 420 11.76 -32.67 9.45
N ILE A 421 12.57 -33.29 8.58
CA ILE A 421 13.81 -32.72 8.06
C ILE A 421 13.71 -32.78 6.55
N ASN A 422 13.42 -31.62 5.93
CA ASN A 422 13.30 -31.48 4.49
C ASN A 422 14.39 -30.55 3.97
N ASP A 423 15.23 -31.02 3.05
CA ASP A 423 16.36 -30.26 2.47
C ASP A 423 17.21 -29.49 3.51
N ASN A 424 17.64 -30.20 4.57
CA ASN A 424 18.38 -29.63 5.72
C ASN A 424 17.64 -28.54 6.53
N ARG A 425 16.33 -28.36 6.33
CA ARG A 425 15.47 -27.46 7.12
C ARG A 425 14.51 -28.25 8.01
N LYS A 426 14.33 -27.78 9.24
CA LYS A 426 13.42 -28.41 10.22
C LYS A 426 12.01 -27.85 10.03
N ILE A 427 11.04 -28.75 9.92
CA ILE A 427 9.61 -28.41 9.84
C ILE A 427 8.92 -29.04 11.06
N PHE A 428 8.19 -28.25 11.81
CA PHE A 428 7.38 -28.68 12.95
C PHE A 428 5.91 -28.51 12.62
N ILE A 429 5.11 -29.55 12.84
CA ILE A 429 3.66 -29.53 12.72
C ILE A 429 3.08 -29.75 14.11
N ASN A 430 2.43 -28.74 14.66
CA ASN A 430 1.71 -28.82 15.92
C ASN A 430 0.31 -29.37 15.64
N ILE A 431 0.02 -30.56 16.16
CA ILE A 431 -1.31 -31.14 16.15
C ILE A 431 -2.07 -30.59 17.35
N CYS A 432 -3.16 -29.87 17.07
CA CYS A 432 -3.95 -29.14 18.05
C CYS A 432 -5.42 -29.59 18.00
N ARG A 433 -6.16 -29.33 19.09
CA ARG A 433 -7.61 -29.47 19.19
C ARG A 433 -8.25 -28.10 19.00
N ASN A 434 -9.42 -28.08 18.39
CA ASN A 434 -10.30 -26.92 18.47
C ASN A 434 -11.77 -27.32 18.24
N GLN A 435 -12.67 -26.83 19.09
CA GLN A 435 -14.10 -27.17 19.06
C GLN A 435 -14.85 -26.64 17.83
N TYR A 436 -14.31 -25.64 17.13
CA TYR A 436 -14.92 -25.05 15.94
C TYR A 436 -14.63 -25.83 14.65
N VAL A 437 -13.78 -26.85 14.70
CA VAL A 437 -13.55 -27.76 13.58
C VAL A 437 -14.74 -28.72 13.49
N CYS A 438 -15.30 -28.94 12.30
CA CYS A 438 -16.39 -29.90 12.14
C CYS A 438 -16.00 -31.32 12.62
N GLU A 439 -16.97 -32.03 13.20
CA GLU A 439 -16.73 -33.39 13.71
C GLU A 439 -16.30 -34.35 12.59
N PRO A 440 -15.41 -35.33 12.87
CA PRO A 440 -15.05 -36.33 11.88
C PRO A 440 -16.25 -37.24 11.57
N THR A 441 -16.58 -37.39 10.29
CA THR A 441 -17.64 -38.28 9.83
C THR A 441 -17.04 -39.49 9.11
N PHE A 442 -17.76 -40.61 9.09
CA PHE A 442 -17.32 -41.79 8.36
C PHE A 442 -18.46 -42.45 7.58
N GLU A 443 -18.09 -43.08 6.47
CA GLU A 443 -18.98 -43.88 5.64
C GLU A 443 -18.39 -45.29 5.50
N LYS A 444 -19.21 -46.32 5.73
CA LYS A 444 -18.81 -47.72 5.51
C LYS A 444 -18.89 -48.03 4.01
N LYS A 445 -17.76 -48.43 3.42
CA LYS A 445 -17.66 -48.90 2.03
C LYS A 445 -17.29 -50.38 1.99
N ASN A 446 -17.49 -51.03 0.84
CA ASN A 446 -17.23 -52.47 0.66
C ASN A 446 -15.76 -52.88 0.94
N ALA A 447 -14.81 -51.93 0.88
CA ALA A 447 -13.38 -52.15 1.11
C ALA A 447 -12.83 -51.47 2.40
N GLY A 448 -13.69 -51.05 3.33
CA GLY A 448 -13.27 -50.45 4.60
C GLY A 448 -14.14 -49.27 5.04
N THR A 449 -13.62 -48.46 5.96
CA THR A 449 -14.29 -47.25 6.43
C THR A 449 -13.59 -46.03 5.84
N GLU A 450 -14.32 -45.22 5.08
CA GLU A 450 -13.83 -43.93 4.59
C GLU A 450 -14.11 -42.86 5.65
N TRP A 451 -13.07 -42.09 5.99
CA TRP A 451 -13.16 -41.03 6.99
C TRP A 451 -13.02 -39.67 6.31
N LYS A 452 -13.90 -38.73 6.68
CA LYS A 452 -13.78 -37.31 6.36
C LYS A 452 -13.38 -36.60 7.65
N ILE A 453 -12.16 -36.06 7.67
CA ILE A 453 -11.57 -35.41 8.84
C ILE A 453 -11.29 -33.94 8.49
N PRO A 454 -12.18 -33.02 8.85
CA PRO A 454 -11.97 -31.58 8.65
C PRO A 454 -10.79 -31.05 9.47
N VAL A 455 -10.13 -30.02 8.96
CA VAL A 455 -8.99 -29.36 9.63
C VAL A 455 -9.04 -27.85 9.47
N ILE A 456 -8.54 -27.13 10.47
CA ILE A 456 -8.16 -25.72 10.33
C ILE A 456 -6.64 -25.66 10.32
N LEU A 457 -6.06 -25.06 9.28
CA LEU A 457 -4.62 -24.99 9.05
C LEU A 457 -4.11 -23.56 9.24
N SER A 458 -3.07 -23.37 10.05
CA SER A 458 -2.39 -22.08 10.17
C SER A 458 -1.45 -21.83 8.99
N LYS A 459 -1.16 -20.55 8.72
CA LYS A 459 -0.06 -20.18 7.82
C LYS A 459 1.29 -20.72 8.35
N PRO A 460 2.25 -21.09 7.48
CA PRO A 460 3.59 -21.46 7.92
C PRO A 460 4.30 -20.26 8.54
N ARG A 461 4.84 -20.43 9.75
CA ARG A 461 5.56 -19.39 10.47
C ARG A 461 7.01 -19.77 10.71
N GLN A 462 7.91 -18.79 10.66
CA GLN A 462 9.33 -19.00 10.94
C GLN A 462 9.58 -18.89 12.44
N ASP A 463 10.35 -19.84 12.98
CA ASP A 463 10.75 -19.91 14.38
C ASP A 463 12.21 -20.38 14.48
N VAL A 464 12.80 -20.34 15.67
CA VAL A 464 14.13 -20.87 15.95
C VAL A 464 14.06 -22.08 16.88
N ASP A 465 14.92 -23.06 16.66
CA ASP A 465 15.06 -24.19 17.57
C ASP A 465 15.96 -23.85 18.78
N LYS A 466 16.16 -24.81 19.70
CA LYS A 466 17.01 -24.63 20.89
C LYS A 466 18.46 -24.26 20.57
N LYS A 467 18.93 -24.52 19.34
CA LYS A 467 20.28 -24.17 18.85
C LYS A 467 20.27 -22.89 17.99
N LYS A 468 19.20 -22.09 18.06
CA LYS A 468 18.98 -20.87 17.25
C LYS A 468 18.96 -21.11 15.73
N ALA A 469 18.78 -22.35 15.27
CA ALA A 469 18.64 -22.66 13.86
C ALA A 469 17.21 -22.39 13.37
N LYS A 470 17.07 -21.79 12.19
CA LYS A 470 15.76 -21.48 11.59
C LYS A 470 14.96 -22.75 11.32
N CYS A 471 13.67 -22.71 11.63
CA CYS A 471 12.71 -23.78 11.38
C CYS A 471 11.34 -23.21 11.00
N THR A 472 10.56 -24.00 10.27
CA THR A 472 9.17 -23.66 9.92
C THR A 472 8.24 -24.38 10.89
N VAL A 473 7.21 -23.69 11.35
CA VAL A 473 6.18 -24.25 12.24
C VAL A 473 4.80 -24.05 11.61
N LEU A 474 3.96 -25.07 11.68
CA LEU A 474 2.56 -25.04 11.25
C LEU A 474 1.67 -25.59 12.37
N ASP A 475 0.44 -25.09 12.50
CA ASP A 475 -0.56 -25.66 13.38
C ASP A 475 -1.69 -26.28 12.56
N VAL A 476 -2.02 -27.52 12.88
CA VAL A 476 -3.16 -28.24 12.30
C VAL A 476 -4.12 -28.54 13.43
N MET A 477 -5.28 -27.91 13.38
CA MET A 477 -6.33 -28.05 14.39
C MET A 477 -7.39 -29.03 13.90
N PHE A 478 -7.68 -30.01 14.74
CA PHE A 478 -8.71 -31.03 14.55
C PHE A 478 -9.81 -30.89 15.61
N HIS A 479 -10.99 -31.42 15.32
CA HIS A 479 -12.04 -31.52 16.33
C HIS A 479 -11.61 -32.43 17.50
N PRO A 480 -11.95 -32.12 18.78
CA PRO A 480 -11.59 -32.94 19.94
C PRO A 480 -11.89 -34.43 19.78
N LYS A 481 -13.05 -34.80 19.20
CA LYS A 481 -13.40 -36.22 18.92
C LYS A 481 -12.39 -36.92 18.02
N ALA A 482 -11.85 -36.25 17.00
CA ALA A 482 -10.84 -36.85 16.12
C ALA A 482 -9.55 -37.14 16.89
N ILE A 483 -9.14 -36.23 17.79
CA ILE A 483 -7.96 -36.42 18.61
C ILE A 483 -8.18 -37.51 19.66
N GLU A 484 -9.35 -37.60 20.29
CA GLU A 484 -9.70 -38.68 21.21
C GLU A 484 -9.66 -40.06 20.53
N LEU A 485 -10.19 -40.15 19.30
CA LEU A 485 -10.11 -41.37 18.49
C LEU A 485 -8.65 -41.72 18.15
N ALA A 486 -7.82 -40.72 17.80
CA ALA A 486 -6.40 -40.93 17.53
C ALA A 486 -5.61 -41.38 18.77
N GLN A 487 -6.01 -40.96 19.98
CA GLN A 487 -5.39 -41.42 21.21
C GLN A 487 -5.71 -42.87 21.54
N LYS A 488 -6.91 -43.35 21.18
CA LYS A 488 -7.38 -44.72 21.44
C LYS A 488 -7.00 -45.71 20.33
N ASN A 489 -6.78 -45.23 19.10
CA ASN A 489 -6.55 -46.07 17.93
C ASN A 489 -5.35 -45.58 17.10
N SER A 490 -4.27 -46.37 17.09
CA SER A 490 -3.04 -46.05 16.35
C SER A 490 -3.23 -45.97 14.84
N ARG A 491 -4.14 -46.78 14.26
CA ARG A 491 -4.48 -46.70 12.84
C ARG A 491 -5.19 -45.38 12.53
N PHE A 492 -6.11 -44.96 13.39
CA PHE A 492 -6.80 -43.67 13.24
C PHE A 492 -5.85 -42.49 13.44
N LYS A 493 -4.89 -42.60 14.36
CA LYS A 493 -3.80 -41.62 14.50
C LYS A 493 -3.03 -41.45 13.19
N GLY A 494 -2.72 -42.57 12.51
CA GLY A 494 -2.13 -42.53 11.17
C GLY A 494 -2.95 -41.69 10.20
N ILE A 495 -4.28 -41.89 10.16
CA ILE A 495 -5.19 -41.12 9.30
C ILE A 495 -5.12 -39.62 9.64
N VAL A 496 -5.18 -39.23 10.91
CA VAL A 496 -5.08 -37.82 11.33
C VAL A 496 -3.78 -37.18 10.87
N GLU A 497 -2.66 -37.90 11.01
CA GLU A 497 -1.36 -37.41 10.60
C GLU A 497 -1.20 -37.36 9.06
N ASP A 498 -1.79 -38.31 8.35
CA ASP A 498 -1.85 -38.32 6.88
C ASP A 498 -2.72 -37.18 6.35
N THR A 499 -3.87 -36.91 7.00
CA THR A 499 -4.70 -35.74 6.71
C THR A 499 -3.89 -34.47 6.89
N ALA A 500 -3.19 -34.30 8.02
CA ALA A 500 -2.33 -33.14 8.25
C ALA A 500 -1.26 -32.97 7.15
N ARG A 501 -0.53 -34.04 6.81
CA ARG A 501 0.49 -34.03 5.75
C ARG A 501 -0.11 -33.67 4.39
N THR A 502 -1.26 -34.24 4.07
CA THR A 502 -1.93 -34.05 2.78
C THR A 502 -2.45 -32.64 2.65
N THR A 503 -3.14 -32.11 3.67
CA THR A 503 -3.60 -30.70 3.64
C THR A 503 -2.43 -29.72 3.52
N ILE A 504 -1.30 -29.99 4.19
CA ILE A 504 -0.10 -29.15 4.07
C ILE A 504 0.53 -29.24 2.67
N ARG A 505 0.57 -30.43 2.07
CA ARG A 505 1.05 -30.62 0.70
C ARG A 505 0.17 -29.86 -0.28
N ASP A 506 -1.15 -30.03 -0.17
CA ASP A 506 -2.11 -29.46 -1.10
C ASP A 506 -2.17 -27.94 -0.97
N GLN A 507 -2.10 -27.38 0.25
CA GLN A 507 -2.17 -25.94 0.46
C GLN A 507 -0.85 -25.19 0.30
N PHE A 508 0.29 -25.82 0.63
CA PHE A 508 1.59 -25.12 0.66
C PHE A 508 2.67 -25.73 -0.24
N GLY A 509 2.37 -26.82 -0.97
CA GLY A 509 3.35 -27.53 -1.79
C GLY A 509 4.47 -28.19 -0.99
N ILE A 510 4.33 -28.31 0.34
CA ILE A 510 5.34 -28.92 1.21
C ILE A 510 5.07 -30.42 1.27
N ASP A 511 5.74 -31.19 0.40
CA ASP A 511 5.62 -32.64 0.43
C ASP A 511 6.47 -33.28 1.54
N LEU A 512 5.78 -33.93 2.47
CA LEU A 512 6.37 -34.68 3.58
C LEU A 512 6.06 -36.19 3.49
N SER A 513 5.53 -36.65 2.35
CA SER A 513 5.10 -38.05 2.14
C SER A 513 6.23 -39.07 2.32
N SER A 514 7.43 -38.73 1.85
CA SER A 514 8.61 -39.60 1.85
C SER A 514 9.42 -39.53 3.14
N GLN A 515 9.00 -38.72 4.12
CA GLN A 515 9.77 -38.44 5.33
C GLN A 515 9.14 -39.06 6.58
N THR A 516 9.97 -39.74 7.37
CA THR A 516 9.56 -40.28 8.67
C THR A 516 9.43 -39.15 9.69
N ALA A 517 8.27 -39.04 10.34
CA ALA A 517 8.03 -38.08 11.40
C ALA A 517 8.83 -38.42 12.66
N ILE A 518 9.51 -37.42 13.23
CA ILE A 518 10.15 -37.47 14.56
C ILE A 518 9.18 -36.83 15.56
N TYR A 519 9.01 -37.41 16.75
CA TYR A 519 8.10 -36.90 17.78
C TYR A 519 8.88 -36.37 19.00
N PRO A 520 9.13 -35.05 19.08
CA PRO A 520 9.76 -34.46 20.26
C PRO A 520 8.86 -34.59 21.48
N LYS A 521 9.45 -34.63 22.69
CA LYS A 521 8.71 -34.49 23.96
C LYS A 521 8.25 -33.05 24.17
N LEU A 522 7.35 -32.57 23.30
CA LEU A 522 6.83 -31.21 23.25
C LEU A 522 5.36 -31.27 22.83
N LYS A 523 4.50 -30.51 23.52
CA LYS A 523 3.08 -30.38 23.14
C LYS A 523 2.85 -29.35 22.04
N TYR A 524 3.68 -28.30 22.00
CA TYR A 524 3.57 -27.21 21.04
C TYR A 524 4.92 -26.54 20.76
N LYS A 525 5.22 -26.23 19.50
CA LYS A 525 6.39 -25.44 19.09
C LYS A 525 6.02 -23.96 18.90
N GLY A 526 6.70 -23.08 19.64
CA GLY A 526 6.52 -21.63 19.56
C GLY A 526 5.46 -21.11 20.53
N LYS A 527 5.01 -19.86 20.35
CA LYS A 527 3.81 -19.31 21.01
C LYS A 527 2.59 -19.57 20.13
N ALA A 528 1.46 -19.97 20.71
CA ALA A 528 0.23 -20.23 19.97
C ALA A 528 -0.45 -18.92 19.60
N PRO A 529 -0.44 -18.50 18.31
CA PRO A 529 -1.16 -17.30 17.91
C PRO A 529 -2.66 -17.62 17.74
N PRO A 530 -3.54 -16.67 18.05
CA PRO A 530 -4.95 -16.82 17.69
C PRO A 530 -5.12 -16.76 16.17
N VAL A 531 -6.06 -17.55 15.65
CA VAL A 531 -6.49 -17.53 14.25
C VAL A 531 -7.83 -16.81 14.16
N VAL A 532 -7.95 -15.81 13.29
CA VAL A 532 -9.19 -15.00 13.15
C VAL A 532 -10.04 -15.54 12.01
N LEU A 533 -11.28 -15.95 12.30
CA LEU A 533 -12.30 -16.23 11.29
C LEU A 533 -13.20 -15.00 11.10
N ARG A 534 -13.43 -14.60 9.84
CA ARG A 534 -14.36 -13.51 9.49
C ARG A 534 -15.47 -14.05 8.60
N LYS A 535 -16.72 -13.67 8.88
CA LYS A 535 -17.91 -13.98 8.06
C LYS A 535 -18.63 -12.68 7.72
N SER A 536 -18.89 -12.44 6.43
CA SER A 536 -19.65 -11.27 6.00
C SER A 536 -21.13 -11.41 6.37
N LEU A 537 -21.74 -10.34 6.88
CA LEU A 537 -23.18 -10.28 7.19
C LEU A 537 -24.05 -10.01 5.93
N GLN A 538 -23.44 -9.76 4.76
CA GLN A 538 -24.14 -9.43 3.52
C GLN A 538 -24.40 -10.64 2.59
N SER A 539 -23.78 -11.80 2.85
CA SER A 539 -23.94 -13.00 2.02
C SER A 539 -25.01 -13.95 2.55
N LYS A 540 -26.03 -14.26 1.74
CA LYS A 540 -27.10 -15.24 2.03
C LYS A 540 -26.64 -16.72 2.12
N LYS A 541 -25.34 -17.00 2.26
CA LYS A 541 -24.81 -18.37 2.38
C LYS A 541 -24.43 -18.67 3.83
N GLU A 542 -25.13 -19.61 4.45
CA GLU A 542 -24.84 -20.15 5.79
C GLU A 542 -23.62 -21.10 5.80
N GLU A 543 -22.49 -20.68 5.24
CA GLU A 543 -21.26 -21.47 5.27
C GLU A 543 -20.12 -20.66 5.90
N TYR A 544 -19.41 -21.29 6.85
CA TYR A 544 -18.12 -20.77 7.33
C TYR A 544 -17.10 -20.93 6.20
N VAL A 545 -16.87 -19.85 5.45
CA VAL A 545 -15.86 -19.81 4.41
C VAL A 545 -14.55 -19.33 5.03
N CYS A 546 -13.55 -20.21 5.18
CA CYS A 546 -12.17 -19.76 5.10
C CYS A 546 -12.02 -19.14 3.71
N GLU A 547 -11.56 -17.89 3.61
CA GLU A 547 -11.21 -17.33 2.30
C GLU A 547 -10.40 -18.37 1.51
N PRO A 548 -10.86 -18.80 0.33
CA PRO A 548 -10.07 -19.69 -0.47
C PRO A 548 -8.77 -18.97 -0.83
N ILE A 549 -7.65 -19.56 -0.42
CA ILE A 549 -6.28 -19.09 -0.69
C ILE A 549 -6.00 -19.00 -2.21
N GLU A 550 -6.91 -19.53 -3.05
CA GLU A 550 -6.85 -19.53 -4.51
C GLU A 550 -6.65 -18.13 -5.13
N ASP A 551 -7.20 -17.06 -4.55
CA ASP A 551 -7.05 -15.70 -5.11
C ASP A 551 -5.70 -15.04 -4.76
N TYR A 552 -4.99 -15.53 -3.74
CA TYR A 552 -3.65 -15.03 -3.39
C TYR A 552 -2.52 -15.86 -4.03
N VAL A 553 -2.76 -17.15 -4.31
CA VAL A 553 -1.74 -18.07 -4.87
C VAL A 553 -1.56 -17.95 -6.38
N LYS A 554 -2.55 -17.44 -7.11
CA LYS A 554 -2.47 -17.19 -8.56
C LYS A 554 -1.37 -16.21 -8.99
N HIS A 555 -0.74 -15.50 -8.06
CA HIS A 555 0.30 -14.52 -8.36
C HIS A 555 1.70 -14.86 -7.85
N LEU A 556 1.93 -16.07 -7.30
CA LEU A 556 3.23 -16.41 -6.69
C LEU A 556 3.87 -17.74 -7.10
N LEU A 557 3.22 -18.60 -7.89
CA LEU A 557 3.85 -19.82 -8.44
C LEU A 557 3.34 -20.13 -9.86
N PRO A 558 4.21 -20.45 -10.84
CA PRO A 558 3.78 -20.94 -12.15
C PRO A 558 3.16 -22.34 -12.04
N GLU A 559 2.09 -22.57 -12.80
CA GLU A 559 1.33 -23.82 -12.85
C GLU A 559 2.21 -25.01 -13.27
N ALA A 560 2.21 -26.07 -12.47
CA ALA A 560 2.77 -27.37 -12.87
C ALA A 560 1.75 -28.07 -13.79
N LYS A 561 2.08 -28.21 -15.08
CA LYS A 561 1.36 -29.10 -15.98
C LYS A 561 1.95 -30.50 -15.88
N GLU A 562 1.12 -31.47 -15.52
CA GLU A 562 1.41 -32.87 -15.77
C GLU A 562 1.32 -33.15 -17.27
N THR A 563 2.37 -33.73 -17.86
CA THR A 563 2.28 -34.41 -19.15
C THR A 563 2.96 -35.78 -19.06
N LYS A 564 2.18 -36.81 -19.34
CA LYS A 564 2.65 -38.17 -19.60
C LYS A 564 3.15 -38.23 -21.05
N HIS A 565 4.41 -38.65 -21.27
CA HIS A 565 4.81 -39.78 -22.12
C HIS A 565 6.27 -39.70 -22.65
N ALA A 566 6.90 -40.88 -22.62
CA ALA A 566 8.01 -41.41 -23.44
C ALA A 566 9.46 -40.94 -23.21
N VAL A 567 10.32 -41.89 -22.81
CA VAL A 567 11.80 -41.83 -22.74
C VAL A 567 12.34 -42.37 -24.07
N PRO A 568 13.37 -41.77 -24.72
CA PRO A 568 14.76 -42.18 -24.41
C PRO A 568 15.89 -41.13 -24.46
N ARG A 569 16.83 -41.36 -23.53
CA ARG A 569 18.31 -41.42 -23.66
C ARG A 569 19.26 -40.28 -23.26
N ASN A 570 18.82 -39.05 -22.95
CA ASN A 570 19.74 -38.02 -22.41
C ASN A 570 19.29 -37.58 -21.01
N LYS A 571 20.20 -37.54 -20.03
CA LYS A 571 19.91 -37.05 -18.69
C LYS A 571 20.08 -35.54 -18.66
N GLU A 572 19.06 -34.81 -18.25
CA GLU A 572 19.20 -33.39 -17.96
C GLU A 572 19.98 -33.20 -16.63
N PRO A 573 21.09 -32.45 -16.62
CA PRO A 573 21.85 -32.21 -15.39
C PRO A 573 21.10 -31.24 -14.48
N LYS A 574 21.24 -31.39 -13.15
CA LYS A 574 20.72 -30.40 -12.20
C LYS A 574 21.53 -29.11 -12.33
N TYR A 575 20.87 -27.96 -12.43
CA TYR A 575 21.53 -26.67 -12.52
C TYR A 575 20.90 -25.61 -11.62
N CYS A 576 21.66 -24.56 -11.34
CA CYS A 576 21.20 -23.38 -10.59
C CYS A 576 21.63 -22.13 -11.36
N VAL A 577 20.67 -21.25 -11.66
CA VAL A 577 20.94 -19.93 -12.24
C VAL A 577 20.95 -18.91 -11.10
N LYS A 578 22.06 -18.19 -10.98
CA LYS A 578 22.27 -17.11 -10.01
C LYS A 578 22.52 -15.82 -10.76
N TYR A 579 22.20 -14.70 -10.14
CA TYR A 579 22.44 -13.37 -10.70
C TYR A 579 23.36 -12.61 -9.76
N ARG A 580 24.42 -11.98 -10.28
CA ARG A 580 25.37 -11.19 -9.48
C ARG A 580 25.36 -9.73 -9.88
N ASP A 581 25.42 -8.85 -8.88
CA ASP A 581 25.46 -7.40 -9.04
C ASP A 581 26.40 -6.77 -7.99
N ILE A 582 26.92 -5.58 -8.28
CA ILE A 582 27.67 -4.74 -7.35
C ILE A 582 26.68 -3.67 -6.88
N LEU A 583 26.12 -3.85 -5.68
CA LEU A 583 25.07 -3.00 -5.12
C LEU A 583 25.60 -1.62 -4.67
N ASP A 584 24.97 -0.54 -5.16
CA ASP A 584 24.95 0.76 -4.48
C ASP A 584 23.56 0.96 -3.85
N LEU A 585 23.53 1.24 -2.54
CA LEU A 585 22.31 1.35 -1.72
C LEU A 585 21.34 2.46 -2.20
N LYS A 586 21.82 3.41 -3.02
CA LYS A 586 21.01 4.50 -3.58
C LYS A 586 20.04 4.06 -4.70
N ASP A 587 20.32 2.95 -5.38
CA ASP A 587 19.50 2.46 -6.52
C ASP A 587 18.18 1.78 -6.09
N TYR A 588 17.98 1.59 -4.78
CA TYR A 588 16.78 0.95 -4.18
C TYR A 588 15.84 1.95 -3.49
N SER A 589 15.97 3.24 -3.82
CA SER A 589 15.34 4.31 -3.05
C SER A 589 13.82 4.40 -3.23
N LEU A 590 13.24 4.08 -4.40
CA LEU A 590 11.78 4.10 -4.61
C LEU A 590 11.37 3.18 -5.77
N MET A 591 10.52 2.19 -5.49
CA MET A 591 9.81 1.29 -6.45
C MET A 591 10.57 0.01 -6.82
N GLY A 592 9.78 -1.06 -7.03
CA GLY A 592 10.29 -2.34 -7.54
C GLY A 592 11.02 -2.21 -8.88
N TYR A 593 11.81 -3.23 -9.20
CA TYR A 593 12.68 -3.40 -10.37
C TYR A 593 12.70 -2.24 -11.39
N THR A 594 13.77 -1.42 -11.38
CA THR A 594 14.10 -0.47 -12.45
C THR A 594 15.20 -1.06 -13.36
N ASP A 595 15.47 -0.51 -14.54
CA ASP A 595 16.56 -1.00 -15.44
C ASP A 595 17.95 -0.98 -14.75
N LYS A 596 18.10 -0.17 -13.69
CA LYS A 596 19.29 -0.13 -12.84
C LYS A 596 19.40 -1.29 -11.85
N THR A 597 18.34 -2.08 -11.68
CA THR A 597 18.28 -3.28 -10.83
C THR A 597 18.48 -4.58 -11.62
N ALA A 598 18.70 -4.51 -12.94
CA ALA A 598 19.07 -5.66 -13.75
C ALA A 598 20.49 -6.12 -13.36
N PRO A 599 20.70 -7.43 -13.14
CA PRO A 599 21.99 -7.95 -12.71
C PRO A 599 23.09 -7.70 -13.75
N LYS A 600 24.35 -7.62 -13.32
CA LYS A 600 25.50 -7.40 -14.23
C LYS A 600 25.91 -8.69 -14.94
N GLU A 601 25.74 -9.83 -14.29
CA GLU A 601 26.13 -11.13 -14.84
C GLU A 601 25.19 -12.25 -14.35
N ILE A 602 25.02 -13.26 -15.20
CA ILE A 602 24.32 -14.52 -14.92
C ILE A 602 25.38 -15.57 -14.61
N ILE A 603 25.17 -16.35 -13.55
CA ILE A 603 26.03 -17.46 -13.17
C ILE A 603 25.21 -18.75 -13.22
N VAL A 604 25.57 -19.65 -14.11
CA VAL A 604 24.93 -20.96 -14.26
C VAL A 604 25.85 -22.02 -13.67
N GLU A 605 25.42 -22.67 -12.59
CA GLU A 605 26.12 -23.79 -11.97
C GLU A 605 25.43 -25.09 -12.39
N VAL A 606 26.11 -25.93 -13.19
CA VAL A 606 25.59 -27.21 -13.70
C VAL A 606 26.29 -28.36 -12.98
N GLN A 607 25.53 -29.24 -12.34
CA GLN A 607 26.04 -30.43 -11.63
C GLN A 607 26.23 -31.59 -12.62
N LEU A 608 27.47 -32.05 -12.73
CA LEU A 608 27.90 -33.08 -13.69
C LEU A 608 28.67 -34.19 -12.97
N PRO A 609 28.02 -34.98 -12.08
CA PRO A 609 28.69 -35.97 -11.23
C PRO A 609 29.44 -37.07 -12.01
N GLN A 610 29.01 -37.37 -13.24
CA GLN A 610 29.63 -38.40 -14.09
C GLN A 610 30.78 -37.87 -14.96
N VAL A 611 30.98 -36.55 -15.04
CA VAL A 611 32.03 -35.92 -15.84
C VAL A 611 33.36 -35.94 -15.09
N GLN A 612 34.44 -36.36 -15.77
CA GLN A 612 35.77 -36.44 -15.17
C GLN A 612 36.69 -35.33 -15.66
N ARG A 613 36.54 -34.91 -16.92
CA ARG A 613 37.33 -33.84 -17.54
C ARG A 613 36.40 -32.79 -18.15
N ALA A 614 36.85 -31.54 -18.18
CA ALA A 614 36.07 -30.44 -18.77
C ALA A 614 35.77 -30.68 -20.26
N ASN A 615 36.68 -31.34 -20.99
CA ASN A 615 36.53 -31.66 -22.42
C ASN A 615 35.52 -32.78 -22.71
N ASP A 616 34.97 -33.43 -21.67
CA ASP A 616 33.95 -34.46 -21.86
C ASP A 616 32.56 -33.84 -22.14
N VAL A 617 32.45 -32.50 -22.06
CA VAL A 617 31.24 -31.73 -22.36
C VAL A 617 31.53 -30.56 -23.29
N GLU A 618 30.61 -30.31 -24.21
CA GLU A 618 30.57 -29.18 -25.12
C GLU A 618 29.57 -28.14 -24.58
N LEU A 619 29.97 -26.86 -24.56
CA LEU A 619 29.16 -25.74 -24.08
C LEU A 619 29.10 -24.69 -25.19
N ASP A 620 27.90 -24.45 -25.70
CA ASP A 620 27.62 -23.38 -26.67
C ASP A 620 26.78 -22.30 -26.01
N ILE A 621 27.16 -21.05 -26.27
CA ILE A 621 26.54 -19.86 -25.70
C ILE A 621 26.12 -18.95 -26.85
N LEU A 622 24.82 -18.70 -26.95
CA LEU A 622 24.22 -17.71 -27.83
C LEU A 622 23.71 -16.54 -27.00
N GLU A 623 23.33 -15.44 -27.67
CA GLU A 623 22.93 -14.17 -27.02
C GLU A 623 21.89 -14.35 -25.90
N ARG A 624 21.00 -15.34 -25.98
CA ARG A 624 19.99 -15.62 -24.94
C ARG A 624 19.82 -17.10 -24.63
N LYS A 625 20.82 -17.92 -24.95
CA LYS A 625 20.68 -19.37 -24.88
C LYS A 625 21.98 -20.03 -24.48
N LEU A 626 21.93 -20.99 -23.58
CA LEU A 626 23.06 -21.81 -23.17
C LEU A 626 22.70 -23.27 -23.44
N THR A 627 23.50 -23.94 -24.26
CA THR A 627 23.34 -25.37 -24.53
C THR A 627 24.58 -26.12 -24.10
N LEU A 628 24.38 -27.26 -23.41
CA LEU A 628 25.46 -28.13 -22.98
C LEU A 628 25.15 -29.57 -23.40
N LYS A 629 26.13 -30.25 -23.99
CA LYS A 629 26.03 -31.65 -24.43
C LYS A 629 27.26 -32.44 -24.03
N SER A 630 27.10 -33.74 -23.77
CA SER A 630 28.27 -34.65 -23.69
C SER A 630 28.99 -34.73 -25.03
N SER A 631 30.33 -34.68 -25.01
CA SER A 631 31.14 -34.87 -26.21
C SER A 631 30.95 -36.28 -26.81
N PRO A 632 31.07 -36.46 -28.14
CA PRO A 632 30.96 -37.78 -28.76
C PRO A 632 31.95 -38.80 -28.18
N GLY A 633 31.47 -40.00 -27.82
CA GLY A 633 32.32 -41.11 -27.36
C GLY A 633 32.58 -41.19 -25.84
N VAL A 634 31.98 -40.31 -25.03
CA VAL A 634 32.08 -40.38 -23.56
C VAL A 634 30.97 -41.24 -22.95
N SER A 635 31.22 -41.85 -21.78
CA SER A 635 30.33 -42.84 -21.15
C SER A 635 29.08 -42.26 -20.48
N HIS A 636 28.95 -40.93 -20.42
CA HIS A 636 27.81 -40.23 -19.85
C HIS A 636 27.02 -39.47 -20.93
N SER A 637 25.71 -39.38 -20.78
CA SER A 637 24.84 -38.63 -21.70
C SER A 637 24.14 -37.49 -20.97
N TYR A 638 24.69 -36.28 -21.07
CA TYR A 638 24.09 -35.04 -20.58
C TYR A 638 23.62 -34.18 -21.75
N SER A 639 22.44 -33.57 -21.60
CA SER A 639 21.93 -32.55 -22.50
C SER A 639 21.19 -31.51 -21.68
N LEU A 640 21.58 -30.24 -21.79
CA LEU A 640 20.91 -29.10 -21.19
C LEU A 640 20.66 -28.08 -22.29
N ASP A 641 19.43 -27.60 -22.36
CA ASP A 641 19.04 -26.49 -23.22
C ASP A 641 18.35 -25.42 -22.35
N LEU A 642 19.03 -24.29 -22.14
CA LEU A 642 18.63 -23.26 -21.18
C LEU A 642 18.43 -21.90 -21.86
N ASP A 643 17.21 -21.40 -21.84
CA ASP A 643 16.88 -20.03 -22.25
C ASP A 643 17.25 -19.03 -21.14
N LEU A 644 17.94 -17.96 -21.52
CA LEU A 644 18.41 -16.91 -20.61
C LEU A 644 17.44 -15.72 -20.62
N SER A 645 17.11 -15.23 -19.42
CA SER A 645 16.19 -14.10 -19.22
C SER A 645 16.77 -12.75 -19.67
N TYR A 646 18.08 -12.67 -19.92
CA TYR A 646 18.78 -11.47 -20.37
C TYR A 646 19.67 -11.78 -21.58
N ALA A 647 19.88 -10.77 -22.43
CA ALA A 647 20.85 -10.85 -23.51
C ALA A 647 22.26 -10.75 -22.91
N ILE A 648 23.13 -11.70 -23.25
CA ILE A 648 24.49 -11.80 -22.72
C ILE A 648 25.53 -11.41 -23.75
N ASP A 649 26.65 -10.91 -23.28
CA ASP A 649 27.84 -10.74 -24.08
C ASP A 649 28.55 -12.10 -24.23
N THR A 650 28.34 -12.74 -25.38
CA THR A 650 28.88 -14.06 -25.69
C THR A 650 30.41 -14.08 -25.72
N ASN A 651 31.07 -12.92 -25.92
CA ASN A 651 32.53 -12.83 -26.03
C ASN A 651 33.21 -12.59 -24.68
N ALA A 652 32.46 -12.14 -23.67
CA ALA A 652 32.96 -11.84 -22.33
C ALA A 652 32.64 -12.95 -21.30
N GLY A 653 32.04 -14.06 -21.72
CA GLY A 653 31.69 -15.18 -20.87
C GLY A 653 32.91 -15.96 -20.36
N ALA A 654 32.82 -16.52 -19.15
CA ALA A 654 33.86 -17.36 -18.54
C ALA A 654 33.27 -18.66 -18.00
N ALA A 655 33.91 -19.81 -18.26
CA ALA A 655 33.48 -21.10 -17.76
C ALA A 655 34.60 -21.83 -17.00
N LYS A 656 34.26 -22.48 -15.89
CA LYS A 656 35.21 -23.24 -15.05
C LYS A 656 34.58 -24.52 -14.51
N PHE A 657 35.23 -25.65 -14.75
CA PHE A 657 34.82 -26.94 -14.18
C PHE A 657 35.61 -27.28 -12.91
N ASP A 658 34.89 -27.41 -11.78
CA ASP A 658 35.46 -27.88 -10.52
C ASP A 658 35.37 -29.41 -10.44
N LYS A 659 36.53 -30.08 -10.61
CA LYS A 659 36.64 -31.54 -10.58
C LYS A 659 36.28 -32.16 -9.23
N SER A 660 36.50 -31.43 -8.13
CA SER A 660 36.25 -31.91 -6.77
C SER A 660 34.75 -31.88 -6.42
N LYS A 661 34.07 -30.82 -6.84
CA LYS A 661 32.62 -30.64 -6.61
C LYS A 661 31.76 -31.22 -7.72
N LYS A 662 32.36 -31.57 -8.86
CA LYS A 662 31.66 -32.02 -10.07
C LYS A 662 30.64 -30.99 -10.57
N VAL A 663 31.04 -29.71 -10.57
CA VAL A 663 30.18 -28.58 -10.99
C VAL A 663 30.89 -27.75 -12.06
N LEU A 664 30.20 -27.51 -13.18
CA LEU A 664 30.59 -26.52 -14.17
C LEU A 664 29.94 -25.18 -13.82
N THR A 665 30.75 -24.14 -13.61
CA THR A 665 30.27 -22.78 -13.36
C THR A 665 30.50 -21.94 -14.61
N VAL A 666 29.44 -21.38 -15.18
CA VAL A 666 29.46 -20.50 -16.34
C VAL A 666 29.03 -19.10 -15.91
N ILE A 667 29.86 -18.09 -16.14
CA ILE A 667 29.63 -16.69 -15.79
C ILE A 667 29.43 -15.92 -17.10
N LEU A 668 28.28 -15.27 -17.25
CA LEU A 668 27.81 -14.66 -18.50
C LEU A 668 27.46 -13.19 -18.23
N PRO A 669 28.28 -12.23 -18.66
CA PRO A 669 27.99 -10.80 -18.53
C PRO A 669 26.75 -10.42 -19.36
N ILE A 670 25.90 -9.52 -18.83
CA ILE A 670 24.69 -9.06 -19.52
C ILE A 670 25.03 -7.86 -20.43
N LYS A 671 24.64 -7.95 -21.71
CA LYS A 671 24.95 -6.99 -22.78
C LYS A 671 24.15 -5.69 -22.67
N GLU A 672 22.85 -5.79 -22.38
CA GLU A 672 21.94 -4.65 -22.24
C GLU A 672 21.11 -4.77 -20.95
N ARG A 673 21.11 -3.73 -20.12
CA ARG A 673 20.34 -3.68 -18.86
C ARG A 673 18.92 -3.21 -19.14
N GLY A 674 17.92 -4.05 -18.85
CA GLY A 674 16.49 -3.78 -19.06
C GLY A 674 15.61 -4.83 -18.37
N MET A 675 14.27 -4.76 -18.49
CA MET A 675 13.37 -5.77 -17.93
C MET A 675 13.61 -7.17 -18.54
N PRO A 676 13.56 -8.26 -17.75
CA PRO A 676 13.62 -9.62 -18.30
C PRO A 676 12.42 -9.86 -19.21
N LYS A 677 12.64 -10.32 -20.45
CA LYS A 677 11.55 -10.83 -21.30
C LYS A 677 10.98 -12.07 -20.64
N GLU A 678 9.65 -12.17 -20.56
CA GLU A 678 8.96 -13.41 -20.18
C GLU A 678 9.45 -14.54 -21.10
N ILE A 679 10.04 -15.57 -20.50
CA ILE A 679 10.32 -16.81 -21.22
C ILE A 679 8.96 -17.45 -21.43
N LEU A 680 8.39 -17.28 -22.64
CA LEU A 680 7.21 -18.02 -23.06
C LEU A 680 7.58 -19.51 -23.00
N SER A 681 7.10 -20.22 -21.98
CA SER A 681 7.13 -21.67 -21.97
C SER A 681 6.23 -22.16 -23.11
N GLY A 682 6.84 -22.45 -24.27
CA GLY A 682 6.31 -23.26 -25.35
C GLY A 682 4.88 -22.97 -25.81
N ALA A 683 4.67 -21.85 -26.52
CA ALA A 683 3.63 -21.82 -27.55
C ALA A 683 4.15 -22.66 -28.72
N LYS A 684 3.71 -23.91 -28.84
CA LYS A 684 3.69 -24.57 -30.14
C LYS A 684 2.50 -23.99 -30.88
N ASP A 685 2.77 -23.30 -31.99
CA ASP A 685 1.80 -23.07 -33.04
C ASP A 685 1.17 -24.41 -33.42
N GLU A 686 -0.05 -24.64 -32.95
CA GLU A 686 -0.97 -25.54 -33.63
C GLU A 686 -1.81 -24.68 -34.58
N THR A 687 -1.37 -24.71 -35.83
CA THR A 687 -2.07 -24.24 -37.01
C THR A 687 -3.54 -24.69 -36.99
N ILE A 688 -4.47 -23.75 -37.14
CA ILE A 688 -5.83 -24.04 -37.60
C ILE A 688 -6.14 -23.11 -38.77
N LYS A 689 -6.36 -23.75 -39.91
CA LYS A 689 -7.20 -23.24 -41.00
C LYS A 689 -8.62 -23.05 -40.52
#